data_AF-A0A2V8V689-F1
#
_entry.id   AF-A0A2V8V689-F1
#
_cell.length_a   1.000
_cell.length_b   1.000
_cell.length_c   1.000
_cell.angle_alpha   90.00
_cell.angle_beta   90.00
_cell.angle_gamma   90.00
#
_symmetry.space_group_name_H-M   'P 1'
#
loop_
_entity.id
_entity.type
_entity.pdbx_description
1 polymer ?
#
loop_
_entity_poly.entity_id
_entity_poly.type
_entity_poly.pdbx_seq_one_letter_code
_entity_poly.pdbx_strand_id
1 'polypeptide(L)'
;MRKLTSTRHDPLLLFSICRFPASGLTRILLFAALCVSAGRAQVDVLTGNYNNKRTNANLNETVLIKANVSAAKFGRLYTLPVNGFIHAQPLYVHGVPIPGKGPRNVLYVATMNNDVYAFDADAPGDPFWHVNLGPAVPAGDYGFDDIESTGILSTPVIDRGTSTIYAVANTKEDGKYFYRLHALDLATGDEKMGGPGVIQATLPGFGPSDSNDGQIHFVPYDHLQRPGLVLVNNTVYVGFGSHGDIGLFRGWFLGYNASNVQEQVQALATTPDNYGGAIWQAGRAPVADENGNIYAITGNGYFDGINNWSESVLKFDISSKLRVDDWFTPDNWTKLNDVDDDFGSCGPVLTSSGLLITGGKDGVIYLLDRNNLGHLQTGNAQIPQSFAAIGFGIFNMAYWDRSDGGILYLRGYNDAIKAFRLTNGRFDPHFFSQTTFGKGLPLDGMAVSANGSADDSGILWLTATANPDRVGPGTMHALSATDLSQELWSSAANPLRDGLGVLSKYTAPTVVNGKVYVPTFSNQLVVYGLLSSKIGISSVVNAASGLLGPMAPGEMVTIFGSGLGPGSPAGAQLNSNGRLSTSIGGTQVTFDGNPAPLIYAQDYRVMAVVPNSVAGKQHVVVQARFGTHSMPALTVSVTDTRPGLFTLDQSGQGQAAVLNQDGTINSPSNPAERGSIMVFFGTGQGLTTPQWDEDDLSPNPLPKPLNEVVVSIGGKDADVLYAGAAPGLAALIQVNAVVPTDVKPGAAVPVVVAIGKNKSQERVTVSVK
;
A
#
# COMPACT_ATOMS: atom_id res chain seq x y z
N MET A 1 -0.04 24.10 72.56
CA MET A 1 -1.33 24.64 73.07
C MET A 1 -1.89 25.60 72.04
N ARG A 2 -3.09 25.28 71.51
CA ARG A 2 -4.26 26.17 71.25
C ARG A 2 -4.00 27.50 70.49
N LYS A 3 -4.77 27.93 69.49
CA LYS A 3 -6.16 27.66 69.07
C LYS A 3 -6.37 28.46 67.75
N LEU A 4 -7.11 27.94 66.75
CA LEU A 4 -8.45 28.39 66.28
C LEU A 4 -8.47 29.85 65.71
N THR A 5 -9.12 30.25 64.60
CA THR A 5 -10.09 29.68 63.63
C THR A 5 -10.48 30.77 62.60
N SER A 6 -11.01 30.35 61.43
CA SER A 6 -12.16 30.95 60.68
C SER A 6 -11.92 32.30 59.95
N THR A 7 -12.44 32.64 58.75
CA THR A 7 -13.26 32.04 57.66
C THR A 7 -13.34 33.08 56.51
N ARG A 8 -13.38 32.60 55.24
CA ARG A 8 -14.12 33.06 54.02
C ARG A 8 -14.52 34.55 53.85
N HIS A 9 -14.45 35.24 52.70
CA HIS A 9 -14.63 34.89 51.27
C HIS A 9 -13.90 35.90 50.33
N ASP A 10 -13.55 35.42 49.13
CA ASP A 10 -13.04 36.02 47.87
C ASP A 10 -13.72 37.30 47.32
N PRO A 11 -13.25 37.92 46.20
CA PRO A 11 -11.89 38.08 45.67
C PRO A 11 -11.63 39.53 45.16
N LEU A 12 -10.41 39.81 44.65
CA LEU A 12 -9.95 40.96 43.83
C LEU A 12 -8.95 41.92 44.48
N LEU A 13 -7.71 41.83 44.02
CA LEU A 13 -6.61 42.80 44.05
C LEU A 13 -5.53 42.16 43.12
N LEU A 14 -4.87 42.79 42.16
CA LEU A 14 -4.39 44.16 41.97
C LEU A 14 -4.17 44.41 40.46
N PHE A 15 -4.23 45.67 40.04
CA PHE A 15 -3.40 46.16 38.93
C PHE A 15 -2.73 47.50 39.28
N SER A 16 -1.44 47.55 38.94
CA SER A 16 -0.58 48.72 38.66
C SER A 16 0.08 49.45 39.85
N ILE A 17 1.41 49.58 39.85
CA ILE A 17 2.19 50.62 39.13
C ILE A 17 3.73 50.42 39.31
N CYS A 18 4.49 50.66 38.22
CA CYS A 18 5.90 51.10 38.08
C CYS A 18 7.12 50.14 37.99
N ARG A 19 7.60 50.02 36.72
CA ARG A 19 8.95 50.29 36.13
C ARG A 19 10.14 49.33 36.35
N PHE A 20 10.69 48.82 35.23
CA PHE A 20 12.09 48.91 34.70
C PHE A 20 12.30 47.86 33.55
N PRO A 21 13.40 47.86 32.75
CA PRO A 21 13.64 48.63 31.54
C PRO A 21 13.79 47.78 30.25
N ALA A 22 14.10 48.46 29.15
CA ALA A 22 14.26 47.97 27.79
C ALA A 22 15.28 46.82 27.59
N SER A 23 14.79 45.61 27.33
CA SER A 23 15.49 44.57 26.56
C SER A 23 14.54 43.52 25.94
N GLY A 24 13.27 43.88 25.72
CA GLY A 24 12.20 42.93 25.36
C GLY A 24 11.65 43.03 23.93
N LEU A 25 11.79 44.16 23.23
CA LEU A 25 11.05 44.35 21.97
C LEU A 25 11.63 43.58 20.77
N THR A 26 12.92 43.27 20.74
CA THR A 26 13.52 42.47 19.65
C THR A 26 13.32 40.96 19.84
N ARG A 27 12.96 40.51 21.05
CA ARG A 27 12.57 39.10 21.31
C ARG A 27 11.08 38.85 21.15
N ILE A 28 10.23 39.86 21.31
CA ILE A 28 8.77 39.72 21.13
C ILE A 28 8.36 39.76 19.65
N LEU A 29 9.09 40.47 18.79
CA LEU A 29 8.88 40.37 17.33
C LEU A 29 9.45 39.09 16.70
N LEU A 30 10.46 38.47 17.31
CA LEU A 30 10.92 37.12 16.91
C LEU A 30 10.06 35.98 17.48
N PHE A 31 9.40 36.17 18.63
CA PHE A 31 8.45 35.19 19.18
C PHE A 31 7.04 35.30 18.60
N ALA A 32 6.61 36.49 18.16
CA ALA A 32 5.33 36.66 17.46
C ALA A 32 5.38 36.24 15.98
N ALA A 33 6.58 36.17 15.37
CA ALA A 33 6.78 35.59 14.04
C ALA A 33 6.95 34.06 14.03
N LEU A 34 6.97 33.41 15.22
CA LEU A 34 7.07 31.95 15.39
C LEU A 34 5.75 31.28 15.78
N CYS A 35 4.64 32.03 15.88
CA CYS A 35 3.31 31.49 16.23
C CYS A 35 2.19 31.99 15.30
N VAL A 36 2.50 32.30 14.05
CA VAL A 36 1.52 32.18 12.96
C VAL A 36 1.92 30.96 12.14
N SER A 37 1.77 29.77 12.73
CA SER A 37 1.48 28.60 11.91
C SER A 37 0.15 28.90 11.25
N ALA A 38 0.18 29.46 10.03
CA ALA A 38 -0.97 29.41 9.14
C ALA A 38 -1.43 27.94 9.17
N GLY A 39 -2.64 27.71 9.67
CA GLY A 39 -3.19 26.36 9.75
C GLY A 39 -3.04 25.74 8.37
N ARG A 40 -2.16 24.75 8.23
CA ARG A 40 -1.99 24.04 6.96
C ARG A 40 -3.35 23.43 6.65
N ALA A 41 -3.90 23.72 5.48
CA ALA A 41 -5.15 23.11 5.06
C ALA A 41 -4.98 21.59 5.11
N GLN A 42 -5.75 20.92 5.96
CA GLN A 42 -5.73 19.47 6.04
C GLN A 42 -6.40 18.91 4.79
N VAL A 43 -5.71 17.98 4.12
CA VAL A 43 -6.18 17.39 2.86
C VAL A 43 -7.02 16.16 3.19
N ASP A 44 -8.16 16.04 2.52
CA ASP A 44 -8.91 14.79 2.44
C ASP A 44 -8.79 14.16 1.06
N VAL A 45 -8.86 12.84 1.03
CA VAL A 45 -8.99 12.03 -0.18
C VAL A 45 -10.31 11.27 -0.04
N LEU A 46 -11.39 11.88 -0.52
CA LEU A 46 -12.77 11.44 -0.28
C LEU A 46 -13.32 10.51 -1.37
N THR A 47 -12.59 10.32 -2.45
CA THR A 47 -13.07 9.61 -3.64
C THR A 47 -11.90 9.08 -4.45
N GLY A 48 -12.16 8.11 -5.33
CA GLY A 48 -11.16 7.59 -6.25
C GLY A 48 -10.48 8.69 -7.07
N ASN A 49 -9.17 8.53 -7.25
CA ASN A 49 -8.31 9.45 -8.01
C ASN A 49 -8.29 10.89 -7.44
N TYR A 50 -8.35 11.00 -6.11
CA TYR A 50 -8.17 12.20 -5.26
C TYR A 50 -9.31 13.21 -5.25
N ASN A 51 -9.93 13.50 -6.38
CA ASN A 51 -10.93 14.55 -6.52
C ASN A 51 -11.88 14.27 -7.69
N ASN A 52 -12.94 15.06 -7.83
CA ASN A 52 -13.93 14.89 -8.90
C ASN A 52 -13.34 15.08 -10.32
N LYS A 53 -12.17 15.71 -10.45
CA LYS A 53 -11.44 15.84 -11.73
C LYS A 53 -10.57 14.62 -12.05
N ARG A 54 -10.44 13.67 -11.11
CA ARG A 54 -9.72 12.38 -11.23
C ARG A 54 -8.25 12.51 -11.61
N THR A 55 -7.60 13.59 -11.21
CA THR A 55 -6.22 13.90 -11.62
C THR A 55 -5.17 12.93 -11.07
N ASN A 56 -5.52 12.08 -10.11
CA ASN A 56 -4.54 11.27 -9.36
C ASN A 56 -3.48 12.16 -8.67
N ALA A 57 -3.85 13.37 -8.25
CA ALA A 57 -2.89 14.32 -7.70
C ALA A 57 -3.37 14.97 -6.40
N ASN A 58 -2.46 14.99 -5.41
CA ASN A 58 -2.55 15.85 -4.23
C ASN A 58 -1.57 17.03 -4.39
N LEU A 59 -2.12 18.20 -4.71
CA LEU A 59 -1.34 19.44 -4.91
C LEU A 59 -1.19 20.27 -3.63
N ASN A 60 -1.53 19.72 -2.47
CA ASN A 60 -1.39 20.35 -1.16
C ASN A 60 -0.39 19.60 -0.26
N GLU A 61 0.41 18.68 -0.82
CA GLU A 61 1.43 17.94 -0.08
C GLU A 61 2.65 18.83 0.15
N THR A 62 3.03 19.00 1.41
CA THR A 62 4.12 19.92 1.81
C THR A 62 5.19 19.25 2.66
N VAL A 63 4.99 17.98 3.04
CA VAL A 63 5.92 17.20 3.85
C VAL A 63 6.83 16.39 2.95
N LEU A 64 6.29 15.64 1.98
CA LEU A 64 7.09 14.89 1.02
C LEU A 64 7.53 15.80 -0.14
N ILE A 65 8.84 16.01 -0.27
CA ILE A 65 9.45 16.81 -1.32
C ILE A 65 10.68 16.07 -1.85
N LYS A 66 11.19 16.45 -3.03
CA LYS A 66 12.33 15.72 -3.63
C LYS A 66 13.54 15.64 -2.71
N ALA A 67 13.81 16.69 -1.94
CA ALA A 67 14.98 16.79 -1.07
C ALA A 67 14.96 15.83 0.14
N ASN A 68 13.79 15.28 0.50
CA ASN A 68 13.66 14.38 1.66
C ASN A 68 13.18 12.97 1.32
N VAL A 69 12.72 12.71 0.09
CA VAL A 69 12.45 11.36 -0.39
C VAL A 69 13.74 10.76 -0.95
N SER A 70 14.37 9.87 -0.18
CA SER A 70 15.61 9.16 -0.55
C SER A 70 15.77 7.91 0.29
N ALA A 71 16.59 6.95 -0.14
CA ALA A 71 16.81 5.68 0.58
C ALA A 71 17.22 5.85 2.06
N ALA A 72 17.89 6.94 2.41
CA ALA A 72 18.31 7.24 3.78
C ALA A 72 17.20 7.87 4.65
N LYS A 73 16.27 8.62 4.04
CA LYS A 73 15.30 9.45 4.76
C LYS A 73 13.86 8.99 4.61
N PHE A 74 13.57 8.11 3.67
CA PHE A 74 12.23 7.63 3.34
C PHE A 74 12.25 6.12 3.17
N GLY A 75 11.17 5.45 3.60
CA GLY A 75 11.03 4.02 3.54
C GLY A 75 9.71 3.55 4.13
N ARG A 76 9.53 2.23 4.23
CA ARG A 76 8.34 1.62 4.84
C ARG A 76 8.36 1.90 6.33
N LEU A 77 7.26 2.43 6.85
CA LEU A 77 7.06 2.70 8.28
C LEU A 77 6.47 1.46 8.97
N TYR A 78 5.42 0.90 8.39
CA TYR A 78 4.69 -0.26 8.91
C TYR A 78 3.74 -0.81 7.83
N THR A 79 3.10 -1.94 8.13
CA THR A 79 1.98 -2.48 7.35
C THR A 79 0.74 -2.56 8.22
N LEU A 80 -0.44 -2.51 7.60
CA LEU A 80 -1.73 -2.71 8.26
C LEU A 80 -2.36 -3.98 7.68
N PRO A 81 -2.56 -5.04 8.49
CA PRO A 81 -3.14 -6.29 8.01
C PRO A 81 -4.61 -6.08 7.64
N VAL A 82 -5.05 -6.71 6.55
CA VAL A 82 -6.45 -6.74 6.12
C VAL A 82 -6.83 -8.14 5.65
N ASN A 83 -8.12 -8.44 5.59
CA ASN A 83 -8.62 -9.66 4.99
C ASN A 83 -8.86 -9.46 3.48
N GLY A 84 -7.98 -10.01 2.66
CA GLY A 84 -8.11 -10.05 1.21
C GLY A 84 -7.37 -8.94 0.45
N PHE A 85 -7.47 -9.03 -0.88
CA PHE A 85 -6.79 -8.13 -1.82
C PHE A 85 -7.40 -6.73 -1.79
N ILE A 86 -6.55 -5.71 -1.87
CA ILE A 86 -6.99 -4.30 -1.94
C ILE A 86 -6.93 -3.85 -3.40
N HIS A 87 -8.09 -3.74 -4.05
CA HIS A 87 -8.23 -3.19 -5.42
C HIS A 87 -8.87 -1.78 -5.42
N ALA A 88 -9.42 -1.36 -4.28
CA ALA A 88 -9.91 -0.01 -4.06
C ALA A 88 -8.77 0.91 -3.61
N GLN A 89 -8.74 2.15 -4.09
CA GLN A 89 -7.80 3.15 -3.58
C GLN A 89 -8.16 3.45 -2.11
N PRO A 90 -7.21 3.41 -1.16
CA PRO A 90 -7.46 3.83 0.21
C PRO A 90 -7.88 5.29 0.30
N LEU A 91 -8.90 5.59 1.10
CA LEU A 91 -9.40 6.95 1.31
C LEU A 91 -8.93 7.52 2.64
N TYR A 92 -8.74 8.83 2.71
CA TYR A 92 -8.21 9.51 3.89
C TYR A 92 -9.12 10.66 4.32
N VAL A 93 -9.44 10.72 5.61
CA VAL A 93 -10.26 11.78 6.19
C VAL A 93 -9.59 12.31 7.45
N HIS A 94 -9.29 13.61 7.50
CA HIS A 94 -8.74 14.23 8.71
C HIS A 94 -9.82 14.50 9.76
N GLY A 95 -9.44 14.44 11.04
CA GLY A 95 -10.25 14.94 12.16
C GLY A 95 -11.62 14.26 12.38
N VAL A 96 -11.78 13.00 11.98
CA VAL A 96 -13.01 12.23 12.24
C VAL A 96 -13.18 12.02 13.76
N PRO A 97 -14.36 12.31 14.33
CA PRO A 97 -14.60 12.19 15.77
C PRO A 97 -14.81 10.73 16.20
N ILE A 98 -13.74 9.98 16.39
CA ILE A 98 -13.80 8.56 16.78
C ILE A 98 -14.29 8.42 18.25
N PRO A 99 -15.32 7.58 18.52
CA PRO A 99 -15.84 7.38 19.86
C PRO A 99 -14.76 6.98 20.87
N GLY A 100 -14.70 7.66 22.01
CA GLY A 100 -13.72 7.40 23.06
C GLY A 100 -12.26 7.75 22.71
N LYS A 101 -11.97 8.22 21.49
CA LYS A 101 -10.63 8.64 21.06
C LYS A 101 -10.58 10.13 20.71
N GLY A 102 -11.71 10.75 20.36
CA GLY A 102 -11.76 12.13 19.87
C GLY A 102 -11.35 12.23 18.40
N PRO A 103 -11.07 13.44 17.89
CA PRO A 103 -10.65 13.63 16.50
C PRO A 103 -9.41 12.82 16.14
N ARG A 104 -9.46 12.12 15.00
CA ARG A 104 -8.37 11.32 14.42
C ARG A 104 -8.30 11.50 12.91
N ASN A 105 -7.11 11.37 12.36
CA ASN A 105 -6.97 11.14 10.93
C ASN A 105 -7.25 9.67 10.67
N VAL A 106 -8.14 9.38 9.73
CA VAL A 106 -8.63 8.02 9.50
C VAL A 106 -8.37 7.63 8.07
N LEU A 107 -7.86 6.41 7.91
CA LEU A 107 -7.64 5.77 6.64
C LEU A 107 -8.67 4.65 6.45
N TYR A 108 -9.46 4.75 5.38
CA TYR A 108 -10.45 3.75 5.02
C TYR A 108 -9.91 2.82 3.93
N VAL A 109 -9.99 1.52 4.18
CA VAL A 109 -9.51 0.48 3.27
C VAL A 109 -10.64 -0.51 3.00
N ALA A 110 -10.96 -0.74 1.73
CA ALA A 110 -11.94 -1.75 1.31
C ALA A 110 -11.23 -2.88 0.56
N THR A 111 -11.66 -4.12 0.80
CA THR A 111 -11.04 -5.32 0.21
C THR A 111 -12.02 -6.09 -0.66
N MET A 112 -11.47 -6.93 -1.52
CA MET A 112 -12.23 -7.80 -2.41
C MET A 112 -13.02 -8.88 -1.65
N ASN A 113 -12.72 -9.10 -0.37
CA ASN A 113 -13.51 -9.98 0.52
C ASN A 113 -14.68 -9.26 1.22
N ASN A 114 -15.06 -8.07 0.72
CA ASN A 114 -16.12 -7.22 1.26
C ASN A 114 -15.84 -6.67 2.67
N ASP A 115 -14.57 -6.59 3.07
CA ASP A 115 -14.21 -5.97 4.34
C ASP A 115 -13.96 -4.47 4.15
N VAL A 116 -14.46 -3.66 5.09
CA VAL A 116 -14.16 -2.23 5.19
C VAL A 116 -13.55 -1.94 6.56
N TYR A 117 -12.38 -1.30 6.55
CA TYR A 117 -11.60 -0.96 7.73
C TYR A 117 -11.48 0.54 7.90
N ALA A 118 -11.47 1.03 9.14
CA ALA A 118 -11.07 2.39 9.49
C ALA A 118 -9.84 2.37 10.41
N PHE A 119 -8.67 2.66 9.87
CA PHE A 119 -7.41 2.68 10.64
C PHE A 119 -7.05 4.08 11.11
N ASP A 120 -6.32 4.16 12.23
CA ASP A 120 -5.61 5.39 12.59
C ASP A 120 -4.55 5.68 11.52
N ALA A 121 -4.69 6.80 10.82
CA ALA A 121 -3.76 7.17 9.77
C ALA A 121 -2.41 7.65 10.32
N ASP A 122 -2.34 8.02 11.61
CA ASP A 122 -1.17 8.60 12.26
C ASP A 122 -0.32 7.54 12.99
N ALA A 123 -0.90 6.40 13.40
CA ALA A 123 -0.21 5.34 14.15
C ALA A 123 -0.55 3.92 13.64
N PRO A 124 0.39 2.96 13.71
CA PRO A 124 0.08 1.56 13.47
C PRO A 124 -0.79 0.99 14.61
N GLY A 125 -1.66 0.05 14.27
CA GLY A 125 -2.48 -0.66 15.25
C GLY A 125 -3.71 -1.30 14.63
N ASP A 126 -4.55 -1.88 15.49
CA ASP A 126 -5.86 -2.39 15.11
C ASP A 126 -6.73 -1.25 14.56
N PRO A 127 -7.65 -1.55 13.63
CA PRO A 127 -8.58 -0.55 13.14
C PRO A 127 -9.48 -0.03 14.27
N PHE A 128 -9.94 1.21 14.17
CA PHE A 128 -10.97 1.75 15.05
C PHE A 128 -12.26 0.93 14.95
N TRP A 129 -12.59 0.51 13.73
CA TRP A 129 -13.68 -0.42 13.44
C TRP A 129 -13.40 -1.18 12.15
N HIS A 130 -14.03 -2.34 12.02
CA HIS A 130 -14.00 -3.20 10.86
C HIS A 130 -15.37 -3.84 10.69
N VAL A 131 -15.86 -3.89 9.45
CA VAL A 131 -17.11 -4.57 9.09
C VAL A 131 -16.88 -5.45 7.87
N ASN A 132 -17.56 -6.60 7.82
CA ASN A 132 -17.67 -7.44 6.63
C ASN A 132 -19.08 -7.29 6.06
N LEU A 133 -19.18 -6.94 4.78
CA LEU A 133 -20.44 -6.60 4.11
C LEU A 133 -21.12 -7.81 3.43
N GLY A 134 -20.63 -9.02 3.69
CA GLY A 134 -21.21 -10.28 3.21
C GLY A 134 -20.23 -11.14 2.42
N PRO A 135 -20.62 -12.40 2.12
CA PRO A 135 -19.75 -13.37 1.46
C PRO A 135 -19.39 -12.93 0.03
N ALA A 136 -18.13 -12.58 -0.20
CA ALA A 136 -17.65 -12.17 -1.52
C ALA A 136 -17.78 -13.28 -2.57
N VAL A 137 -18.10 -12.90 -3.80
CA VAL A 137 -18.19 -13.84 -4.92
C VAL A 137 -16.78 -14.32 -5.30
N PRO A 138 -16.49 -15.64 -5.32
CA PRO A 138 -15.18 -16.17 -5.73
C PRO A 138 -14.83 -15.79 -7.17
N ALA A 139 -13.58 -15.43 -7.43
CA ALA A 139 -13.10 -15.06 -8.77
C ALA A 139 -13.27 -16.20 -9.79
N GLY A 140 -13.16 -17.45 -9.32
CA GLY A 140 -13.35 -18.65 -10.14
C GLY A 140 -14.76 -18.81 -10.73
N ASP A 141 -15.80 -18.17 -10.17
CA ASP A 141 -17.16 -18.20 -10.75
C ASP A 141 -17.23 -17.52 -12.12
N TYR A 142 -16.24 -16.65 -12.41
CA TYR A 142 -16.10 -15.90 -13.67
C TYR A 142 -14.85 -16.32 -14.47
N GLY A 143 -14.12 -17.34 -14.00
CA GLY A 143 -12.90 -17.80 -14.66
C GLY A 143 -11.70 -16.85 -14.53
N PHE A 144 -11.70 -15.94 -13.56
CA PHE A 144 -10.54 -15.09 -13.29
C PHE A 144 -9.46 -15.85 -12.50
N ASP A 145 -8.21 -15.67 -12.91
CA ASP A 145 -7.02 -16.23 -12.26
C ASP A 145 -6.08 -15.17 -11.67
N ASP A 146 -6.39 -13.89 -11.90
CA ASP A 146 -5.54 -12.75 -11.55
C ASP A 146 -6.03 -11.94 -10.34
N ILE A 147 -7.09 -12.42 -9.68
CA ILE A 147 -7.69 -11.91 -8.44
C ILE A 147 -8.34 -13.06 -7.65
N GLU A 148 -8.57 -12.88 -6.34
CA GLU A 148 -9.13 -13.95 -5.48
C GLU A 148 -10.66 -14.00 -5.42
N SER A 149 -11.32 -12.84 -5.50
CA SER A 149 -12.77 -12.67 -5.37
C SER A 149 -13.23 -11.44 -6.15
N THR A 150 -14.53 -11.18 -6.23
CA THR A 150 -15.07 -9.99 -6.93
C THR A 150 -15.94 -9.11 -6.04
N GLY A 151 -15.66 -9.06 -4.72
CA GLY A 151 -16.37 -8.22 -3.75
C GLY A 151 -16.22 -6.71 -3.98
N ILE A 152 -15.64 -5.96 -3.04
CA ILE A 152 -15.43 -4.52 -3.24
C ILE A 152 -14.18 -4.31 -4.10
N LEU A 153 -14.39 -4.00 -5.37
CA LEU A 153 -13.32 -3.63 -6.32
C LEU A 153 -13.22 -2.12 -6.50
N SER A 154 -14.38 -1.46 -6.50
CA SER A 154 -14.47 -0.02 -6.70
C SER A 154 -13.93 0.75 -5.51
N THR A 155 -13.33 1.91 -5.80
CA THR A 155 -13.02 2.85 -4.74
C THR A 155 -14.34 3.45 -4.20
N PRO A 156 -14.59 3.37 -2.88
CA PRO A 156 -15.73 4.03 -2.23
C PRO A 156 -15.78 5.55 -2.49
N VAL A 157 -16.88 6.18 -2.10
CA VAL A 157 -16.98 7.65 -2.05
C VAL A 157 -17.43 8.09 -0.67
N ILE A 158 -16.85 9.18 -0.15
CA ILE A 158 -17.13 9.72 1.16
C ILE A 158 -17.88 11.04 1.01
N ASP A 159 -19.02 11.14 1.67
CA ASP A 159 -19.65 12.40 2.00
C ASP A 159 -19.18 12.86 3.39
N ARG A 160 -18.26 13.82 3.41
CA ARG A 160 -17.76 14.40 4.65
C ARG A 160 -18.84 15.17 5.42
N GLY A 161 -19.82 15.77 4.74
CA GLY A 161 -20.85 16.58 5.37
C GLY A 161 -21.80 15.75 6.25
N THR A 162 -22.13 14.54 5.78
CA THR A 162 -22.98 13.59 6.53
C THR A 162 -22.17 12.55 7.31
N SER A 163 -20.83 12.61 7.26
CA SER A 163 -19.91 11.61 7.82
C SER A 163 -20.18 10.19 7.31
N THR A 164 -20.36 10.01 5.99
CA THR A 164 -20.77 8.73 5.39
C THR A 164 -19.74 8.23 4.38
N ILE A 165 -19.40 6.95 4.40
CA ILE A 165 -18.70 6.26 3.30
C ILE A 165 -19.68 5.32 2.59
N TYR A 166 -19.74 5.44 1.26
CA TYR A 166 -20.57 4.59 0.39
C TYR A 166 -19.70 3.58 -0.35
N ALA A 167 -20.04 2.30 -0.25
CA ALA A 167 -19.31 1.20 -0.89
C ALA A 167 -20.26 0.23 -1.56
N VAL A 168 -19.83 -0.41 -2.66
CA VAL A 168 -20.61 -1.44 -3.35
C VAL A 168 -19.95 -2.79 -3.13
N ALA A 169 -20.68 -3.71 -2.51
CA ALA A 169 -20.24 -5.08 -2.26
C ALA A 169 -20.93 -6.03 -3.25
N ASN A 170 -20.16 -6.96 -3.82
CA ASN A 170 -20.68 -8.09 -4.59
C ASN A 170 -20.72 -9.33 -3.69
N THR A 171 -21.86 -9.98 -3.60
CA THR A 171 -22.07 -11.08 -2.67
C THR A 171 -22.70 -12.30 -3.35
N LYS A 172 -22.30 -13.49 -2.90
CA LYS A 172 -22.93 -14.76 -3.28
C LYS A 172 -23.64 -15.37 -2.09
N GLU A 173 -24.97 -15.43 -2.15
CA GLU A 173 -25.83 -15.98 -1.09
C GLU A 173 -26.71 -17.06 -1.68
N ASP A 174 -26.65 -18.28 -1.14
CA ASP A 174 -27.43 -19.43 -1.61
C ASP A 174 -27.34 -19.67 -3.13
N GLY A 175 -26.15 -19.43 -3.71
CA GLY A 175 -25.89 -19.57 -5.14
C GLY A 175 -26.37 -18.42 -6.02
N LYS A 176 -26.92 -17.35 -5.44
CA LYS A 176 -27.37 -16.13 -6.14
C LYS A 176 -26.41 -14.99 -5.94
N TYR A 177 -26.32 -14.12 -6.94
CA TYR A 177 -25.38 -12.99 -6.99
C TYR A 177 -26.14 -11.69 -6.73
N PHE A 178 -25.58 -10.81 -5.90
CA PHE A 178 -26.16 -9.52 -5.57
C PHE A 178 -25.09 -8.45 -5.50
N TYR A 179 -25.40 -7.27 -6.01
CA TYR A 179 -24.71 -6.04 -5.65
C TYR A 179 -25.53 -5.25 -4.63
N ARG A 180 -24.87 -4.73 -3.60
CA ARG A 180 -25.51 -3.88 -2.59
C ARG A 180 -24.72 -2.60 -2.39
N LEU A 181 -25.41 -1.46 -2.33
CA LEU A 181 -24.87 -0.16 -1.96
C LEU A 181 -25.02 0.01 -0.45
N HIS A 182 -23.89 0.10 0.24
CA HIS A 182 -23.80 0.31 1.68
C HIS A 182 -23.56 1.79 1.98
N ALA A 183 -24.03 2.27 3.13
CA ALA A 183 -23.81 3.63 3.60
C ALA A 183 -23.38 3.58 5.06
N LEU A 184 -22.08 3.60 5.31
CA LEU A 184 -21.51 3.37 6.63
C LEU A 184 -21.12 4.69 7.29
N ASP A 185 -21.29 4.80 8.60
CA ASP A 185 -20.79 5.92 9.36
C ASP A 185 -19.25 5.92 9.42
N LEU A 186 -18.62 7.07 9.16
CA LEU A 186 -17.16 7.19 9.17
C LEU A 186 -16.53 6.84 10.53
N ALA A 187 -17.24 7.12 11.63
CA ALA A 187 -16.68 6.99 12.97
C ALA A 187 -16.91 5.60 13.59
N THR A 188 -17.95 4.88 13.18
CA THR A 188 -18.32 3.59 13.78
C THR A 188 -18.38 2.41 12.81
N GLY A 189 -18.53 2.65 11.51
CA GLY A 189 -18.75 1.61 10.51
C GLY A 189 -20.19 1.08 10.49
N ASP A 190 -21.09 1.64 11.31
CA ASP A 190 -22.49 1.21 11.34
C ASP A 190 -23.23 1.65 10.06
N GLU A 191 -24.14 0.81 9.59
CA GLU A 191 -25.06 1.18 8.51
C GLU A 191 -25.93 2.37 8.92
N LYS A 192 -26.16 3.26 7.95
CA LYS A 192 -27.10 4.37 8.04
C LYS A 192 -27.70 4.67 6.67
N MET A 193 -28.51 5.72 6.58
CA MET A 193 -29.17 6.12 5.32
C MET A 193 -29.90 4.97 4.63
N GLY A 194 -30.57 4.10 5.40
CA GLY A 194 -31.31 2.95 4.89
C GLY A 194 -30.46 1.78 4.36
N GLY A 195 -29.14 1.81 4.55
CA GLY A 195 -28.24 0.77 4.05
C GLY A 195 -28.42 -0.61 4.71
N PRO A 196 -28.11 -1.71 3.98
CA PRO A 196 -27.74 -1.72 2.56
C PRO A 196 -28.95 -1.63 1.60
N GLY A 197 -28.76 -1.00 0.44
CA GLY A 197 -29.71 -1.00 -0.68
C GLY A 197 -29.33 -2.02 -1.75
N VAL A 198 -30.26 -2.86 -2.20
CA VAL A 198 -30.01 -3.82 -3.30
C VAL A 198 -29.95 -3.08 -4.64
N ILE A 199 -28.92 -3.34 -5.43
CA ILE A 199 -28.78 -2.77 -6.76
C ILE A 199 -29.53 -3.63 -7.78
N GLN A 200 -30.50 -2.99 -8.44
CA GLN A 200 -31.35 -3.57 -9.46
C GLN A 200 -31.81 -2.45 -10.40
N ALA A 201 -32.03 -2.75 -11.67
CA ALA A 201 -32.57 -1.79 -12.62
C ALA A 201 -33.35 -2.51 -13.72
N THR A 202 -34.40 -1.86 -14.20
CA THR A 202 -35.16 -2.29 -15.38
C THR A 202 -35.41 -1.05 -16.23
N LEU A 203 -35.07 -1.12 -17.51
CA LEU A 203 -35.27 -0.02 -18.47
C LEU A 203 -35.89 -0.56 -19.76
N PRO A 204 -36.64 0.26 -20.51
CA PRO A 204 -37.04 -0.10 -21.85
C PRO A 204 -35.82 -0.33 -22.74
N GLY A 205 -35.86 -1.37 -23.56
CA GLY A 205 -34.78 -1.68 -24.49
C GLY A 205 -35.13 -2.88 -25.37
N PHE A 206 -34.55 -2.91 -26.57
CA PHE A 206 -34.76 -4.00 -27.54
C PHE A 206 -33.50 -4.87 -27.74
N GLY A 207 -32.46 -4.63 -26.94
CA GLY A 207 -31.23 -5.42 -27.01
C GLY A 207 -31.46 -6.87 -26.54
N PRO A 208 -30.51 -7.78 -26.84
CA PRO A 208 -30.58 -9.14 -26.31
C PRO A 208 -30.76 -9.12 -24.79
N SER A 209 -31.78 -9.81 -24.28
CA SER A 209 -32.14 -9.86 -22.87
C SER A 209 -32.56 -11.28 -22.48
N ASP A 210 -32.61 -11.54 -21.18
CA ASP A 210 -33.14 -12.78 -20.61
C ASP A 210 -34.68 -12.87 -20.70
N SER A 211 -35.35 -11.74 -20.97
CA SER A 211 -36.80 -11.61 -21.19
C SER A 211 -37.14 -11.07 -22.59
N ASN A 212 -38.27 -11.50 -23.17
CA ASN A 212 -38.78 -10.97 -24.44
C ASN A 212 -39.93 -9.95 -24.22
N ASP A 213 -39.86 -9.16 -23.14
CA ASP A 213 -40.93 -8.26 -22.68
C ASP A 213 -40.73 -6.79 -23.09
N GLY A 214 -39.72 -6.51 -23.92
CA GLY A 214 -39.36 -5.14 -24.35
C GLY A 214 -38.66 -4.33 -23.25
N GLN A 215 -38.14 -5.01 -22.23
CA GLN A 215 -37.33 -4.44 -21.16
C GLN A 215 -35.96 -5.10 -21.13
N ILE A 216 -35.00 -4.38 -20.56
CA ILE A 216 -33.69 -4.89 -20.20
C ILE A 216 -33.54 -4.84 -18.67
N HIS A 217 -32.98 -5.90 -18.12
CA HIS A 217 -32.79 -6.06 -16.69
C HIS A 217 -31.30 -6.01 -16.32
N PHE A 218 -30.99 -5.37 -15.20
CA PHE A 218 -29.68 -5.50 -14.59
C PHE A 218 -29.52 -6.90 -14.00
N VAL A 219 -28.58 -7.68 -14.55
CA VAL A 219 -28.27 -9.03 -14.09
C VAL A 219 -26.91 -9.01 -13.38
N PRO A 220 -26.85 -9.19 -12.04
CA PRO A 220 -25.60 -9.11 -11.30
C PRO A 220 -24.48 -10.05 -11.78
N TYR A 221 -24.84 -11.22 -12.32
CA TYR A 221 -23.84 -12.17 -12.81
C TYR A 221 -23.11 -11.69 -14.08
N ASP A 222 -23.78 -10.95 -14.95
CA ASP A 222 -23.22 -10.52 -16.24
C ASP A 222 -22.41 -9.20 -16.12
N HIS A 223 -22.40 -8.57 -14.95
CA HIS A 223 -21.88 -7.22 -14.77
C HIS A 223 -20.85 -7.13 -13.65
N LEU A 224 -19.70 -6.51 -13.94
CA LEU A 224 -18.65 -6.26 -12.95
C LEU A 224 -18.69 -4.81 -12.47
N GLN A 225 -18.85 -4.61 -11.16
CA GLN A 225 -18.74 -3.30 -10.52
C GLN A 225 -17.29 -3.03 -10.11
N ARG A 226 -16.55 -2.39 -11.02
CA ARG A 226 -15.14 -2.00 -10.82
C ARG A 226 -14.90 -0.48 -10.78
N PRO A 227 -15.61 0.36 -11.56
CA PRO A 227 -15.40 1.81 -11.52
C PRO A 227 -15.62 2.37 -10.11
N GLY A 228 -14.72 3.24 -9.66
CA GLY A 228 -14.91 4.00 -8.42
C GLY A 228 -16.21 4.82 -8.45
N LEU A 229 -16.78 5.04 -7.27
CA LEU A 229 -18.05 5.75 -7.13
C LEU A 229 -17.88 7.26 -7.26
N VAL A 230 -18.94 7.94 -7.70
CA VAL A 230 -19.01 9.41 -7.75
C VAL A 230 -20.25 9.91 -7.02
N LEU A 231 -20.09 10.92 -6.18
CA LEU A 231 -21.16 11.58 -5.43
C LEU A 231 -21.34 12.99 -5.96
N VAL A 232 -22.54 13.29 -6.48
CA VAL A 232 -22.91 14.62 -6.98
C VAL A 232 -24.35 14.90 -6.59
N ASN A 233 -24.65 16.10 -6.12
CA ASN A 233 -26.01 16.56 -5.82
C ASN A 233 -26.83 15.56 -4.97
N ASN A 234 -26.27 15.10 -3.85
CA ASN A 234 -26.89 14.11 -2.94
C ASN A 234 -27.25 12.76 -3.61
N THR A 235 -26.59 12.42 -4.72
CA THR A 235 -26.79 11.15 -5.44
C THR A 235 -25.46 10.42 -5.59
N VAL A 236 -25.41 9.16 -5.16
CA VAL A 236 -24.27 8.27 -5.39
C VAL A 236 -24.50 7.54 -6.71
N TYR A 237 -23.56 7.68 -7.63
CA TYR A 237 -23.61 6.99 -8.92
C TYR A 237 -22.66 5.79 -8.97
N VAL A 238 -23.16 4.71 -9.53
CA VAL A 238 -22.50 3.41 -9.65
C VAL A 238 -22.44 3.03 -11.13
N GLY A 239 -21.22 2.85 -11.64
CA GLY A 239 -20.97 2.36 -13.00
C GLY A 239 -20.67 0.86 -13.01
N PHE A 240 -21.09 0.19 -14.08
CA PHE A 240 -20.85 -1.24 -14.31
C PHE A 240 -20.25 -1.50 -15.70
N GLY A 241 -19.38 -2.49 -15.75
CA GLY A 241 -18.83 -3.06 -16.98
C GLY A 241 -19.07 -4.58 -17.06
N SER A 242 -18.17 -5.29 -17.75
CA SER A 242 -18.28 -6.74 -18.01
C SER A 242 -17.33 -7.58 -17.16
N HIS A 243 -17.67 -8.86 -17.00
CA HIS A 243 -16.74 -9.90 -16.56
C HIS A 243 -15.93 -10.44 -17.75
N GLY A 244 -15.02 -9.65 -18.32
CA GLY A 244 -14.22 -10.08 -19.47
C GLY A 244 -15.06 -10.38 -20.72
N ASP A 245 -16.07 -9.56 -20.96
CA ASP A 245 -17.00 -9.63 -22.10
C ASP A 245 -17.80 -10.93 -22.21
N ILE A 246 -18.01 -11.59 -21.08
CA ILE A 246 -18.86 -12.77 -20.94
C ILE A 246 -20.32 -12.33 -20.76
N GLY A 247 -21.25 -13.08 -21.38
CA GLY A 247 -22.70 -12.92 -21.15
C GLY A 247 -23.32 -11.76 -21.93
N LEU A 248 -24.50 -11.30 -21.49
CA LEU A 248 -25.25 -10.21 -22.14
C LEU A 248 -24.90 -8.84 -21.54
N PHE A 249 -23.61 -8.65 -21.26
CA PHE A 249 -23.10 -7.47 -20.57
C PHE A 249 -23.46 -6.18 -21.31
N ARG A 250 -23.69 -5.12 -20.54
CA ARG A 250 -23.73 -3.75 -21.04
C ARG A 250 -23.27 -2.75 -20.00
N GLY A 251 -22.97 -1.53 -20.41
CA GLY A 251 -22.75 -0.46 -19.43
C GLY A 251 -24.04 -0.12 -18.70
N TRP A 252 -23.99 -0.10 -17.36
CA TRP A 252 -25.04 0.49 -16.53
C TRP A 252 -24.47 1.65 -15.73
N PHE A 253 -25.27 2.72 -15.62
CA PHE A 253 -24.99 3.85 -14.76
C PHE A 253 -26.21 4.16 -13.91
N LEU A 254 -26.12 3.90 -12.61
CA LEU A 254 -27.24 3.89 -11.67
C LEU A 254 -27.00 4.91 -10.57
N GLY A 255 -27.99 5.75 -10.30
CA GLY A 255 -27.95 6.80 -9.27
C GLY A 255 -28.89 6.49 -8.11
N TYR A 256 -28.38 6.57 -6.89
CA TYR A 256 -29.09 6.32 -5.64
C TYR A 256 -29.09 7.55 -4.74
N ASN A 257 -30.20 7.81 -4.05
CA ASN A 257 -30.29 8.89 -3.07
C ASN A 257 -29.28 8.66 -1.93
N ALA A 258 -28.32 9.56 -1.74
CA ALA A 258 -27.29 9.42 -0.72
C ALA A 258 -27.87 9.46 0.70
N SER A 259 -29.04 10.07 0.90
CA SER A 259 -29.75 10.10 2.18
C SER A 259 -30.61 8.85 2.43
N ASN A 260 -30.88 8.04 1.40
CA ASN A 260 -31.55 6.75 1.51
C ASN A 260 -31.12 5.82 0.36
N VAL A 261 -30.13 4.96 0.58
CA VAL A 261 -29.54 4.13 -0.49
C VAL A 261 -30.47 3.03 -1.00
N GLN A 262 -31.66 2.86 -0.42
CA GLN A 262 -32.70 2.00 -0.98
C GLN A 262 -33.44 2.65 -2.16
N GLU A 263 -33.33 3.97 -2.32
CA GLU A 263 -34.02 4.73 -3.35
C GLU A 263 -33.11 4.90 -4.58
N GLN A 264 -33.31 4.07 -5.60
CA GLN A 264 -32.78 4.37 -6.93
C GLN A 264 -33.55 5.54 -7.52
N VAL A 265 -32.85 6.65 -7.78
CA VAL A 265 -33.44 7.88 -8.32
C VAL A 265 -33.18 8.05 -9.81
N GLN A 266 -32.14 7.39 -10.34
CA GLN A 266 -31.72 7.52 -11.73
C GLN A 266 -31.13 6.21 -12.26
N ALA A 267 -31.33 5.92 -13.55
CA ALA A 267 -30.75 4.75 -14.21
C ALA A 267 -30.59 5.00 -15.72
N LEU A 268 -29.50 4.47 -16.28
CA LEU A 268 -29.20 4.47 -17.71
C LEU A 268 -28.42 3.21 -18.08
N ALA A 269 -28.73 2.65 -19.25
CA ALA A 269 -27.90 1.66 -19.93
C ALA A 269 -27.25 2.31 -21.15
N THR A 270 -25.96 2.02 -21.39
CA THR A 270 -25.18 2.65 -22.47
C THR A 270 -25.52 2.09 -23.86
N THR A 271 -25.99 0.84 -23.92
CA THR A 271 -26.51 0.19 -25.13
C THR A 271 -27.84 -0.49 -24.78
N PRO A 272 -28.95 0.26 -24.65
CA PRO A 272 -30.25 -0.33 -24.28
C PRO A 272 -30.81 -1.22 -25.39
N ASP A 273 -30.46 -0.97 -26.64
CA ASP A 273 -30.97 -1.69 -27.81
C ASP A 273 -29.97 -2.73 -28.35
N ASN A 274 -28.85 -2.96 -27.65
CA ASN A 274 -27.82 -3.94 -28.02
C ASN A 274 -26.97 -4.39 -26.81
N TYR A 275 -25.86 -5.11 -27.03
CA TYR A 275 -24.88 -5.48 -26.00
C TYR A 275 -23.61 -4.60 -26.06
N GLY A 276 -22.84 -4.58 -24.97
CA GLY A 276 -21.56 -3.88 -24.88
C GLY A 276 -21.62 -2.49 -24.24
N GLY A 277 -20.64 -1.65 -24.55
CA GLY A 277 -20.53 -0.29 -24.03
C GLY A 277 -20.24 -0.25 -22.53
N ALA A 278 -19.45 -1.20 -22.03
CA ALA A 278 -19.09 -1.32 -20.63
C ALA A 278 -18.43 -0.05 -20.07
N ILE A 279 -18.86 0.42 -18.90
CA ILE A 279 -18.16 1.48 -18.16
C ILE A 279 -17.19 0.79 -17.22
N TRP A 280 -15.92 0.68 -17.61
CA TRP A 280 -14.96 -0.13 -16.86
C TRP A 280 -13.69 0.62 -16.42
N GLN A 281 -13.18 1.54 -17.24
CA GLN A 281 -12.21 2.61 -16.91
C GLN A 281 -11.00 2.19 -16.06
N ALA A 282 -10.57 0.93 -16.15
CA ALA A 282 -9.63 0.27 -15.24
C ALA A 282 -9.88 0.54 -13.73
N GLY A 283 -11.14 0.72 -13.34
CA GLY A 283 -11.54 1.03 -11.96
C GLY A 283 -11.48 2.50 -11.57
N ARG A 284 -11.06 3.39 -12.48
CA ARG A 284 -11.14 4.84 -12.27
C ARG A 284 -12.59 5.30 -12.23
N ALA A 285 -12.87 6.23 -11.34
CA ALA A 285 -14.20 6.79 -11.18
C ALA A 285 -14.53 7.76 -12.34
N PRO A 286 -15.81 7.87 -12.77
CA PRO A 286 -16.25 8.96 -13.64
C PRO A 286 -15.87 10.34 -13.07
N VAL A 287 -15.57 11.30 -13.95
CA VAL A 287 -15.30 12.69 -13.53
C VAL A 287 -16.60 13.44 -13.33
N ALA A 288 -16.59 14.43 -12.44
CA ALA A 288 -17.67 15.39 -12.29
C ALA A 288 -17.11 16.81 -12.35
N ASP A 289 -17.77 17.68 -13.11
CA ASP A 289 -17.43 19.10 -13.16
C ASP A 289 -18.14 19.91 -12.05
N GLU A 290 -17.77 21.17 -11.94
CA GLU A 290 -18.30 22.12 -10.95
C GLU A 290 -19.79 22.43 -11.13
N ASN A 291 -20.37 22.15 -12.30
CA ASN A 291 -21.80 22.30 -12.57
C ASN A 291 -22.58 21.02 -12.25
N GLY A 292 -21.88 19.96 -11.84
CA GLY A 292 -22.47 18.66 -11.54
C GLY A 292 -22.66 17.77 -12.77
N ASN A 293 -22.14 18.11 -13.95
CA ASN A 293 -22.18 17.16 -15.07
C ASN A 293 -21.18 16.03 -14.80
N ILE A 294 -21.56 14.81 -15.16
CA ILE A 294 -20.72 13.62 -15.01
C ILE A 294 -20.26 13.18 -16.39
N TYR A 295 -19.01 12.74 -16.49
CA TYR A 295 -18.46 12.17 -17.72
C TYR A 295 -17.89 10.79 -17.45
N ALA A 296 -18.27 9.81 -18.26
CA ALA A 296 -17.73 8.46 -18.24
C ALA A 296 -17.46 7.98 -19.67
N ILE A 297 -16.70 6.91 -19.79
CA ILE A 297 -16.27 6.39 -21.09
C ILE A 297 -16.62 4.91 -21.18
N THR A 298 -17.14 4.53 -22.34
CA THR A 298 -17.57 3.17 -22.65
C THR A 298 -16.52 2.44 -23.47
N GLY A 299 -16.49 1.13 -23.29
CA GLY A 299 -15.67 0.21 -24.09
C GLY A 299 -16.38 -0.29 -25.35
N ASN A 300 -15.84 -1.38 -25.88
CA ASN A 300 -16.33 -2.13 -27.03
C ASN A 300 -17.84 -2.46 -26.97
N GLY A 301 -18.46 -2.55 -28.14
CA GLY A 301 -19.85 -2.93 -28.35
C GLY A 301 -20.49 -2.19 -29.53
N TYR A 302 -21.82 -2.19 -29.56
CA TYR A 302 -22.57 -1.54 -30.63
C TYR A 302 -22.69 -0.02 -30.46
N PHE A 303 -22.50 0.70 -31.56
CA PHE A 303 -22.67 2.14 -31.63
C PHE A 303 -23.58 2.54 -32.80
N ASP A 304 -24.51 3.46 -32.56
CA ASP A 304 -25.37 4.06 -33.60
C ASP A 304 -25.48 5.59 -33.53
N GLY A 305 -24.90 6.22 -32.49
CA GLY A 305 -24.98 7.67 -32.29
C GLY A 305 -26.37 8.19 -31.89
N ILE A 306 -27.29 7.29 -31.52
CA ILE A 306 -28.67 7.61 -31.17
C ILE A 306 -28.98 7.15 -29.74
N ASN A 307 -28.85 5.85 -29.48
CA ASN A 307 -29.16 5.24 -28.19
C ASN A 307 -28.04 4.30 -27.72
N ASN A 308 -27.19 3.82 -28.62
CA ASN A 308 -26.13 2.87 -28.34
C ASN A 308 -24.77 3.57 -28.45
N TRP A 309 -24.04 3.53 -27.35
CA TRP A 309 -22.93 4.43 -27.08
C TRP A 309 -21.62 3.72 -26.76
N SER A 310 -21.27 2.65 -27.48
CA SER A 310 -19.94 2.04 -27.33
C SER A 310 -18.82 2.94 -27.83
N GLU A 311 -17.60 2.70 -27.33
CA GLU A 311 -16.38 3.44 -27.70
C GLU A 311 -16.54 4.97 -27.63
N SER A 312 -17.21 5.47 -26.59
CA SER A 312 -17.65 6.87 -26.52
C SER A 312 -17.35 7.53 -25.18
N VAL A 313 -16.95 8.80 -25.20
CA VAL A 313 -17.08 9.69 -24.03
C VAL A 313 -18.51 10.17 -23.96
N LEU A 314 -19.13 10.01 -22.80
CA LEU A 314 -20.51 10.44 -22.54
C LEU A 314 -20.53 11.50 -21.47
N LYS A 315 -21.16 12.64 -21.76
CA LYS A 315 -21.57 13.63 -20.78
C LYS A 315 -23.02 13.37 -20.39
N PHE A 316 -23.28 13.27 -19.10
CA PHE A 316 -24.62 13.03 -18.57
C PHE A 316 -25.26 14.30 -18.03
N ASP A 317 -26.51 14.56 -18.42
CA ASP A 317 -27.39 15.46 -17.68
C ASP A 317 -28.01 14.68 -16.52
N ILE A 318 -27.88 15.24 -15.31
CA ILE A 318 -28.38 14.68 -14.06
C ILE A 318 -29.43 15.57 -13.37
N SER A 319 -29.85 16.67 -14.00
CA SER A 319 -30.72 17.70 -13.41
C SER A 319 -32.14 17.21 -13.08
N SER A 320 -32.67 16.28 -13.88
CA SER A 320 -34.04 15.76 -13.73
C SER A 320 -34.13 14.27 -14.02
N LYS A 321 -33.48 13.80 -15.10
CA LYS A 321 -33.34 12.39 -15.46
C LYS A 321 -31.95 12.17 -16.03
N LEU A 322 -31.32 11.07 -15.62
CA LEU A 322 -30.06 10.61 -16.20
C LEU A 322 -30.24 10.27 -17.68
N ARG A 323 -29.56 11.03 -18.54
CA ARG A 323 -29.49 10.82 -19.99
C ARG A 323 -28.17 11.34 -20.53
N VAL A 324 -27.79 10.87 -21.72
CA VAL A 324 -26.68 11.44 -22.47
C VAL A 324 -27.09 12.83 -22.97
N ASP A 325 -26.31 13.84 -22.62
CA ASP A 325 -26.48 15.26 -23.02
C ASP A 325 -25.60 15.60 -24.23
N ASP A 326 -24.36 15.12 -24.20
CA ASP A 326 -23.35 15.32 -25.25
C ASP A 326 -22.43 14.09 -25.27
N TRP A 327 -21.74 13.87 -26.39
CA TRP A 327 -20.89 12.69 -26.56
C TRP A 327 -19.77 12.91 -27.59
N PHE A 328 -18.73 12.08 -27.50
CA PHE A 328 -17.68 11.96 -28.51
C PHE A 328 -17.40 10.48 -28.79
N THR A 329 -17.22 10.14 -30.06
CA THR A 329 -16.84 8.80 -30.51
C THR A 329 -15.70 8.96 -31.52
N PRO A 330 -14.54 8.29 -31.34
CA PRO A 330 -13.45 8.33 -32.30
C PRO A 330 -13.89 7.87 -33.68
N ASP A 331 -13.38 8.50 -34.73
CA ASP A 331 -13.68 8.12 -36.12
C ASP A 331 -13.29 6.68 -36.50
N ASN A 332 -12.36 6.09 -35.76
CA ASN A 332 -11.90 4.71 -35.90
C ASN A 332 -12.58 3.73 -34.94
N TRP A 333 -13.69 4.09 -34.27
CA TRP A 333 -14.35 3.26 -33.26
C TRP A 333 -14.63 1.82 -33.72
N THR A 334 -15.00 1.60 -34.98
CA THR A 334 -15.26 0.24 -35.50
C THR A 334 -14.00 -0.62 -35.43
N LYS A 335 -12.83 -0.04 -35.74
CA LYS A 335 -11.56 -0.76 -35.61
C LYS A 335 -11.26 -1.07 -34.13
N LEU A 336 -11.46 -0.11 -33.24
CA LEU A 336 -11.25 -0.30 -31.80
C LEU A 336 -12.09 -1.48 -31.29
N ASN A 337 -13.38 -1.46 -31.64
CA ASN A 337 -14.32 -2.51 -31.29
C ASN A 337 -13.91 -3.89 -31.84
N ASP A 338 -13.51 -3.98 -33.11
CA ASP A 338 -13.23 -5.26 -33.79
C ASP A 338 -12.00 -5.99 -33.22
N VAL A 339 -11.09 -5.29 -32.55
CA VAL A 339 -9.85 -5.88 -31.99
C VAL A 339 -9.76 -5.74 -30.46
N ASP A 340 -10.84 -5.36 -29.79
CA ASP A 340 -10.87 -5.11 -28.34
C ASP A 340 -9.85 -4.05 -27.89
N ASP A 341 -9.69 -3.00 -28.69
CA ASP A 341 -8.86 -1.82 -28.37
C ASP A 341 -9.69 -0.72 -27.68
N ASP A 342 -10.43 -1.08 -26.63
CA ASP A 342 -11.28 -0.19 -25.82
C ASP A 342 -10.74 1.25 -25.67
N PHE A 343 -11.51 2.23 -26.14
CA PHE A 343 -11.25 3.67 -25.99
C PHE A 343 -11.34 4.13 -24.54
N GLY A 344 -12.16 3.49 -23.72
CA GLY A 344 -12.42 3.89 -22.33
C GLY A 344 -11.47 3.32 -21.28
N SER A 345 -10.37 2.70 -21.67
CA SER A 345 -9.58 1.83 -20.79
C SER A 345 -8.89 2.52 -19.60
N CYS A 346 -8.75 3.86 -19.63
CA CYS A 346 -8.16 4.65 -18.54
C CYS A 346 -9.10 5.72 -17.96
N GLY A 347 -10.36 5.76 -18.38
CA GLY A 347 -11.30 6.78 -17.94
C GLY A 347 -10.88 8.24 -18.25
N PRO A 348 -11.70 9.22 -17.82
CA PRO A 348 -11.44 10.63 -18.07
C PRO A 348 -10.63 11.30 -16.96
N VAL A 349 -9.96 12.39 -17.31
CA VAL A 349 -9.40 13.39 -16.39
C VAL A 349 -9.85 14.77 -16.83
N LEU A 350 -10.30 15.59 -15.88
CA LEU A 350 -10.70 16.97 -16.15
C LEU A 350 -9.58 17.94 -15.75
N THR A 351 -9.25 18.86 -16.65
CA THR A 351 -8.27 19.92 -16.40
C THR A 351 -8.95 21.17 -15.83
N SER A 352 -8.20 22.03 -15.15
CA SER A 352 -8.74 23.32 -14.69
C SER A 352 -9.07 24.30 -15.81
N SER A 353 -8.59 24.06 -17.04
CA SER A 353 -8.94 24.84 -18.23
C SER A 353 -10.22 24.37 -18.93
N GLY A 354 -10.93 23.39 -18.37
CA GLY A 354 -12.17 22.86 -18.95
C GLY A 354 -11.97 21.84 -20.08
N LEU A 355 -10.75 21.33 -20.26
CA LEU A 355 -10.47 20.24 -21.19
C LEU A 355 -10.60 18.88 -20.49
N LEU A 356 -11.00 17.86 -21.24
CA LEU A 356 -11.09 16.47 -20.81
C LEU A 356 -10.03 15.63 -21.53
N ILE A 357 -9.20 14.93 -20.77
CA ILE A 357 -8.15 14.03 -21.25
C ILE A 357 -8.63 12.59 -21.10
N THR A 358 -8.45 11.78 -22.14
CA THR A 358 -8.62 10.32 -22.06
C THR A 358 -7.79 9.60 -23.13
N GLY A 359 -7.88 8.27 -23.19
CA GLY A 359 -7.21 7.45 -24.20
C GLY A 359 -7.58 5.98 -24.10
N GLY A 360 -7.22 5.21 -25.12
CA GLY A 360 -7.61 3.81 -25.25
C GLY A 360 -6.46 2.81 -25.16
N LYS A 361 -6.83 1.52 -25.28
CA LYS A 361 -5.89 0.41 -25.47
C LYS A 361 -5.05 0.58 -26.74
N ASP A 362 -5.54 1.29 -27.75
CA ASP A 362 -4.80 1.64 -28.97
C ASP A 362 -3.60 2.57 -28.74
N GLY A 363 -3.45 3.13 -27.53
CA GLY A 363 -2.33 3.99 -27.16
C GLY A 363 -2.47 5.45 -27.59
N VAL A 364 -3.65 5.86 -28.04
CA VAL A 364 -3.95 7.23 -28.47
C VAL A 364 -4.52 8.03 -27.29
N ILE A 365 -4.00 9.24 -27.08
CA ILE A 365 -4.58 10.23 -26.17
C ILE A 365 -5.48 11.17 -26.96
N TYR A 366 -6.64 11.48 -26.37
CA TYR A 366 -7.64 12.41 -26.87
C TYR A 366 -7.82 13.54 -25.87
N LEU A 367 -7.84 14.77 -26.39
CA LEU A 367 -8.08 15.99 -25.64
C LEU A 367 -9.34 16.64 -26.20
N LEU A 368 -10.38 16.70 -25.37
CA LEU A 368 -11.73 17.18 -25.72
C LEU A 368 -12.02 18.51 -25.01
N ASP A 369 -12.88 19.35 -25.60
CA ASP A 369 -13.52 20.46 -24.88
C ASP A 369 -14.77 19.90 -24.18
N ARG A 370 -14.82 19.98 -22.84
CA ARG A 370 -15.95 19.40 -22.10
C ARG A 370 -17.30 20.09 -22.40
N ASN A 371 -17.27 21.31 -22.93
CA ASN A 371 -18.47 22.08 -23.25
C ASN A 371 -19.00 21.78 -24.66
N ASN A 372 -18.22 21.07 -25.48
CA ASN A 372 -18.57 20.68 -26.83
C ASN A 372 -17.74 19.45 -27.22
N LEU A 373 -18.27 18.26 -26.95
CA LEU A 373 -17.57 16.99 -27.25
C LEU A 373 -17.47 16.73 -28.76
N GLY A 374 -18.30 17.41 -29.56
CA GLY A 374 -18.14 17.49 -31.02
C GLY A 374 -18.65 16.27 -31.80
N HIS A 375 -19.13 15.22 -31.11
CA HIS A 375 -19.69 14.00 -31.68
C HIS A 375 -18.70 13.27 -32.61
N LEU A 376 -19.17 12.31 -33.40
CA LEU A 376 -18.38 11.58 -34.40
C LEU A 376 -18.12 12.45 -35.65
N GLN A 377 -16.85 12.67 -36.01
CA GLN A 377 -16.47 13.27 -37.30
C GLN A 377 -15.18 12.64 -37.83
N THR A 378 -15.08 12.51 -39.16
CA THR A 378 -13.90 11.96 -39.83
C THR A 378 -12.62 12.73 -39.46
N GLY A 379 -11.57 12.00 -39.10
CA GLY A 379 -10.25 12.54 -38.74
C GLY A 379 -10.19 13.19 -37.36
N ASN A 380 -11.28 13.13 -36.57
CA ASN A 380 -11.38 13.79 -35.27
C ASN A 380 -11.04 15.30 -35.33
N ALA A 381 -11.41 15.99 -36.40
CA ALA A 381 -11.05 17.41 -36.61
C ALA A 381 -11.75 18.41 -35.65
N GLN A 382 -12.81 17.96 -34.99
CA GLN A 382 -13.65 18.72 -34.05
C GLN A 382 -13.07 18.83 -32.65
N ILE A 383 -12.13 17.96 -32.30
CA ILE A 383 -11.52 17.95 -30.97
C ILE A 383 -10.21 18.74 -30.98
N PRO A 384 -9.82 19.36 -29.85
CA PRO A 384 -8.55 20.07 -29.74
C PRO A 384 -7.34 19.29 -30.26
N GLN A 385 -7.26 17.99 -29.94
CA GLN A 385 -6.16 17.12 -30.31
C GLN A 385 -6.45 15.64 -30.08
N SER A 386 -5.92 14.77 -30.94
CA SER A 386 -5.56 13.39 -30.60
C SER A 386 -4.17 13.05 -31.14
N PHE A 387 -3.45 12.15 -30.46
CA PHE A 387 -2.12 11.69 -30.89
C PHE A 387 -1.75 10.33 -30.28
N ALA A 388 -0.96 9.54 -31.01
CA ALA A 388 -0.41 8.29 -30.51
C ALA A 388 0.67 8.58 -29.45
N ALA A 389 0.39 8.29 -28.18
CA ALA A 389 1.29 8.54 -27.07
C ALA A 389 2.19 7.33 -26.77
N ILE A 390 1.62 6.13 -26.90
CA ILE A 390 2.25 4.82 -26.63
C ILE A 390 1.74 3.77 -27.63
N GLY A 391 2.33 2.56 -27.61
CA GLY A 391 1.97 1.51 -28.56
C GLY A 391 0.70 0.72 -28.23
N PHE A 392 0.46 0.42 -26.95
CA PHE A 392 -0.73 -0.32 -26.49
C PHE A 392 -0.95 -0.12 -24.98
N GLY A 393 -2.22 -0.07 -24.55
CA GLY A 393 -2.65 -0.28 -23.17
C GLY A 393 -2.54 0.94 -22.25
N ILE A 394 -3.26 2.03 -22.54
CA ILE A 394 -3.46 3.10 -21.55
C ILE A 394 -4.52 2.62 -20.55
N PHE A 395 -4.12 2.07 -19.40
CA PHE A 395 -5.07 1.66 -18.34
C PHE A 395 -5.07 2.59 -17.13
N ASN A 396 -4.07 3.45 -16.97
CA ASN A 396 -4.04 4.42 -15.89
C ASN A 396 -3.26 5.67 -16.31
N MET A 397 -3.53 6.77 -15.62
CA MET A 397 -2.81 8.02 -15.81
C MET A 397 -2.78 8.85 -14.53
N ALA A 398 -1.82 9.77 -14.46
CA ALA A 398 -1.83 10.87 -13.51
C ALA A 398 -1.64 12.19 -14.26
N TYR A 399 -2.24 13.26 -13.76
CA TYR A 399 -2.16 14.58 -14.36
C TYR A 399 -1.81 15.62 -13.29
N TRP A 400 -0.63 16.22 -13.43
CA TRP A 400 -0.23 17.34 -12.60
C TRP A 400 -0.72 18.63 -13.24
N ASP A 401 -1.85 19.14 -12.75
CA ASP A 401 -2.45 20.38 -13.22
C ASP A 401 -1.68 21.59 -12.70
N ARG A 402 -0.84 22.17 -13.56
CA ARG A 402 0.08 23.26 -13.19
C ARG A 402 -0.31 24.56 -13.86
N SER A 403 -0.03 25.67 -13.18
CA SER A 403 -0.30 27.02 -13.71
C SER A 403 0.59 27.38 -14.91
N ASP A 404 1.76 26.75 -15.06
CA ASP A 404 2.74 26.96 -16.14
C ASP A 404 2.72 25.85 -17.22
N GLY A 405 1.66 25.04 -17.25
CA GLY A 405 1.47 23.96 -18.20
C GLY A 405 1.45 22.58 -17.53
N GLY A 406 0.33 21.88 -17.67
CA GLY A 406 0.10 20.59 -17.04
C GLY A 406 1.03 19.49 -17.56
N ILE A 407 1.18 18.43 -16.77
CA ILE A 407 1.97 17.26 -17.14
C ILE A 407 1.13 16.00 -17.02
N LEU A 408 1.01 15.25 -18.12
CA LEU A 408 0.35 13.96 -18.17
C LEU A 408 1.39 12.84 -18.06
N TYR A 409 1.14 11.84 -17.21
CA TYR A 409 1.95 10.64 -17.03
C TYR A 409 1.13 9.41 -17.38
N LEU A 410 1.73 8.52 -18.19
CA LEU A 410 1.15 7.23 -18.55
C LEU A 410 2.24 6.25 -18.96
N ARG A 411 1.89 4.96 -19.01
CA ARG A 411 2.74 3.89 -19.54
C ARG A 411 1.91 2.94 -20.38
N GLY A 412 2.55 2.44 -21.44
CA GLY A 412 2.02 1.35 -22.25
C GLY A 412 2.59 -0.01 -21.90
N TYR A 413 2.07 -1.03 -22.56
CA TYR A 413 2.59 -2.37 -22.46
C TYR A 413 4.04 -2.45 -22.93
N ASN A 414 4.89 -3.00 -22.06
CA ASN A 414 6.30 -3.16 -22.34
C ASN A 414 6.95 -1.82 -22.76
N ASP A 415 6.60 -0.73 -22.06
CA ASP A 415 7.08 0.63 -22.32
C ASP A 415 7.56 1.33 -21.03
N ALA A 416 8.27 2.44 -21.16
CA ALA A 416 8.61 3.33 -20.06
C ALA A 416 7.39 4.19 -19.66
N ILE A 417 7.42 4.74 -18.44
CA ILE A 417 6.50 5.82 -18.08
C ILE A 417 6.96 7.07 -18.81
N LYS A 418 6.06 7.76 -19.49
CA LYS A 418 6.32 8.96 -20.28
C LYS A 418 5.58 10.15 -19.71
N ALA A 419 6.21 11.33 -19.81
CA ALA A 419 5.63 12.60 -19.41
C ALA A 419 5.40 13.50 -20.63
N PHE A 420 4.17 14.00 -20.80
CA PHE A 420 3.76 14.90 -21.88
C PHE A 420 3.33 16.25 -21.32
N ARG A 421 3.73 17.34 -21.97
CA ARG A 421 3.46 18.71 -21.51
C ARG A 421 2.22 19.27 -22.21
N LEU A 422 1.24 19.77 -21.45
CA LEU A 422 0.08 20.51 -21.94
C LEU A 422 0.35 22.02 -21.85
N THR A 423 0.38 22.71 -22.98
CA THR A 423 0.51 24.18 -23.02
C THR A 423 -0.46 24.76 -24.04
N ASN A 424 -1.08 25.90 -23.72
CA ASN A 424 -2.03 26.59 -24.61
C ASN A 424 -3.15 25.66 -25.15
N GLY A 425 -3.65 24.76 -24.31
CA GLY A 425 -4.72 23.82 -24.65
C GLY A 425 -4.32 22.67 -25.59
N ARG A 426 -3.02 22.42 -25.79
CA ARG A 426 -2.50 21.29 -26.58
C ARG A 426 -1.29 20.61 -25.94
N PHE A 427 -1.22 19.30 -26.04
CA PHE A 427 -0.05 18.52 -25.69
C PHE A 427 1.05 18.66 -26.75
N ASP A 428 2.30 18.72 -26.33
CA ASP A 428 3.41 18.26 -27.17
C ASP A 428 3.25 16.73 -27.35
N PRO A 429 3.07 16.21 -28.58
CA PRO A 429 2.94 14.78 -28.80
C PRO A 429 4.24 14.01 -28.55
N HIS A 430 5.37 14.70 -28.38
CA HIS A 430 6.61 14.09 -27.94
C HIS A 430 6.70 14.17 -26.41
N PHE A 431 7.00 13.04 -25.77
CA PHE A 431 7.32 13.05 -24.36
C PHE A 431 8.61 13.85 -24.12
N PHE A 432 8.63 14.66 -23.07
CA PHE A 432 9.84 15.41 -22.71
C PHE A 432 10.71 14.66 -21.69
N SER A 433 10.15 13.65 -21.03
CA SER A 433 10.86 12.83 -20.05
C SER A 433 10.26 11.42 -19.97
N GLN A 434 11.07 10.44 -19.60
CA GLN A 434 10.67 9.05 -19.39
C GLN A 434 11.53 8.35 -18.33
N THR A 435 11.02 7.26 -17.76
CA THR A 435 11.77 6.45 -16.79
C THR A 435 12.95 5.71 -17.44
N THR A 436 13.99 5.45 -16.65
CA THR A 436 15.17 4.66 -17.07
C THR A 436 15.05 3.18 -16.72
N PHE A 437 14.20 2.80 -15.77
CA PHE A 437 13.94 1.40 -15.43
C PHE A 437 12.90 0.77 -16.36
N GLY A 438 13.03 -0.56 -16.50
CA GLY A 438 12.51 -1.35 -17.60
C GLY A 438 10.99 -1.41 -17.77
N LYS A 439 10.65 -1.79 -19.00
CA LYS A 439 9.34 -2.00 -19.60
C LYS A 439 8.44 -2.92 -18.77
N GLY A 440 7.43 -2.36 -18.12
CA GLY A 440 6.49 -3.09 -17.28
C GLY A 440 5.14 -3.37 -17.96
N LEU A 441 4.29 -4.13 -17.28
CA LEU A 441 2.88 -4.27 -17.65
C LEU A 441 2.13 -2.97 -17.31
N PRO A 442 1.12 -2.54 -18.07
CA PRO A 442 0.39 -1.31 -17.81
C PRO A 442 -0.66 -1.48 -16.67
N LEU A 443 -0.24 -2.12 -15.58
CA LEU A 443 -1.04 -2.41 -14.38
C LEU A 443 -0.75 -1.42 -13.24
N ASP A 444 -0.12 -0.30 -13.53
CA ASP A 444 0.40 0.63 -12.54
C ASP A 444 -0.67 1.31 -11.70
N GLY A 445 -0.33 1.56 -10.43
CA GLY A 445 -0.90 2.63 -9.65
C GLY A 445 -0.07 3.91 -9.79
N MET A 446 -0.70 5.02 -10.14
CA MET A 446 -0.02 6.31 -10.28
C MET A 446 -0.63 7.38 -9.39
N ALA A 447 0.22 8.18 -8.73
CA ALA A 447 -0.21 9.40 -8.06
C ALA A 447 0.86 10.49 -8.12
N VAL A 448 0.45 11.75 -8.17
CA VAL A 448 1.35 12.90 -8.05
C VAL A 448 1.13 13.56 -6.69
N SER A 449 2.21 13.88 -6.00
CA SER A 449 2.17 14.80 -4.86
C SER A 449 3.02 16.02 -5.14
N ALA A 450 2.52 17.21 -4.81
CA ALA A 450 3.25 18.46 -4.93
C ALA A 450 2.66 19.53 -4.00
N ASN A 451 3.40 20.62 -3.84
CA ASN A 451 2.92 21.89 -3.30
C ASN A 451 2.58 22.82 -4.48
N GLY A 452 1.35 22.75 -4.96
CA GLY A 452 0.89 23.46 -6.15
C GLY A 452 1.71 23.08 -7.39
N SER A 453 2.29 24.07 -8.05
CA SER A 453 3.16 23.90 -9.23
C SER A 453 4.65 23.98 -8.88
N ALA A 454 5.04 23.92 -7.60
CA ALA A 454 6.44 24.05 -7.19
C ALA A 454 7.25 22.83 -7.62
N ASP A 455 8.25 23.05 -8.49
CA ASP A 455 9.03 21.98 -9.10
C ASP A 455 9.74 21.10 -8.08
N ASP A 456 10.34 21.68 -7.03
CA ASP A 456 11.10 21.00 -5.98
C ASP A 456 10.26 20.06 -5.10
N SER A 457 8.94 20.22 -5.13
CA SER A 457 7.99 19.39 -4.40
C SER A 457 7.37 18.27 -5.23
N GLY A 458 7.42 18.36 -6.56
CA GLY A 458 6.73 17.44 -7.45
C GLY A 458 7.33 16.04 -7.48
N ILE A 459 6.58 15.05 -7.00
CA ILE A 459 6.93 13.63 -7.02
C ILE A 459 5.85 12.84 -7.73
N LEU A 460 6.25 12.01 -8.70
CA LEU A 460 5.41 10.95 -9.26
C LEU A 460 5.66 9.67 -8.47
N TRP A 461 4.61 9.17 -7.84
CA TRP A 461 4.55 7.92 -7.10
C TRP A 461 3.98 6.83 -8.02
N LEU A 462 4.69 5.71 -8.09
CA LEU A 462 4.39 4.65 -9.02
C LEU A 462 4.50 3.29 -8.34
N THR A 463 3.44 2.47 -8.40
CA THR A 463 3.56 1.03 -8.19
C THR A 463 3.73 0.35 -9.55
N ALA A 464 4.79 -0.45 -9.70
CA ALA A 464 5.09 -1.14 -10.95
C ALA A 464 5.47 -2.60 -10.68
N THR A 465 5.39 -3.43 -11.72
CA THR A 465 5.91 -4.80 -11.70
C THR A 465 6.77 -5.04 -12.93
N ALA A 466 7.87 -5.77 -12.74
CA ALA A 466 8.65 -6.37 -13.83
C ALA A 466 8.26 -7.83 -14.06
N ASN A 467 7.35 -8.40 -13.24
CA ASN A 467 6.84 -9.74 -13.44
C ASN A 467 5.90 -9.74 -14.67
N PRO A 468 6.11 -10.64 -15.66
CA PRO A 468 5.15 -10.84 -16.75
C PRO A 468 3.79 -11.39 -16.29
N ASP A 469 3.71 -11.98 -15.09
CA ASP A 469 2.47 -12.48 -14.52
C ASP A 469 1.61 -11.34 -13.96
N ARG A 470 0.28 -11.47 -14.11
CA ARG A 470 -0.71 -10.47 -13.63
C ARG A 470 -0.77 -10.36 -12.11
N VAL A 471 -0.30 -11.39 -11.40
CA VAL A 471 -0.16 -11.43 -9.94
C VAL A 471 1.30 -11.70 -9.62
N GLY A 472 1.99 -10.69 -9.09
CA GLY A 472 3.43 -10.78 -8.89
C GLY A 472 3.99 -9.71 -7.97
N PRO A 473 5.28 -9.82 -7.59
CA PRO A 473 5.93 -8.85 -6.73
C PRO A 473 5.91 -7.46 -7.39
N GLY A 474 5.44 -6.48 -6.63
CA GLY A 474 5.43 -5.08 -7.00
C GLY A 474 6.63 -4.32 -6.42
N THR A 475 6.93 -3.18 -7.02
CA THR A 475 7.91 -2.20 -6.55
C THR A 475 7.22 -0.84 -6.46
N MET A 476 7.46 -0.11 -5.37
CA MET A 476 7.05 1.28 -5.21
C MET A 476 8.22 2.19 -5.59
N HIS A 477 7.96 3.15 -6.47
CA HIS A 477 8.94 4.13 -6.94
C HIS A 477 8.48 5.55 -6.59
N ALA A 478 9.44 6.42 -6.32
CA ALA A 478 9.28 7.86 -6.23
C ALA A 478 10.21 8.52 -7.25
N LEU A 479 9.65 9.22 -8.23
CA LEU A 479 10.34 9.86 -9.34
C LEU A 479 10.20 11.38 -9.25
N SER A 480 11.18 12.15 -9.72
CA SER A 480 10.95 13.58 -9.97
C SER A 480 9.86 13.74 -11.02
N ALA A 481 8.76 14.41 -10.68
CA ALA A 481 7.65 14.59 -11.61
C ALA A 481 8.04 15.42 -12.86
N THR A 482 9.02 16.33 -12.73
CA THR A 482 9.55 17.10 -13.88
C THR A 482 10.70 16.43 -14.63
N ASP A 483 11.22 15.30 -14.14
CA ASP A 483 12.30 14.56 -14.82
C ASP A 483 12.26 13.10 -14.37
N LEU A 484 11.55 12.26 -15.11
CA LEU A 484 11.34 10.85 -14.82
C LEU A 484 12.62 10.02 -14.91
N SER A 485 13.72 10.56 -15.46
CA SER A 485 15.02 9.88 -15.42
C SER A 485 15.65 9.89 -14.02
N GLN A 486 15.16 10.76 -13.14
CA GLN A 486 15.61 10.92 -11.75
C GLN A 486 14.70 10.11 -10.80
N GLU A 487 15.12 8.89 -10.48
CA GLU A 487 14.52 8.12 -9.39
C GLU A 487 15.05 8.63 -8.04
N LEU A 488 14.14 9.11 -7.19
CA LEU A 488 14.45 9.63 -5.86
C LEU A 488 14.57 8.51 -4.83
N TRP A 489 13.69 7.51 -4.95
CA TRP A 489 13.63 6.35 -4.05
C TRP A 489 12.89 5.19 -4.72
N SER A 490 13.27 3.97 -4.37
CA SER A 490 12.58 2.74 -4.75
C SER A 490 12.55 1.75 -3.59
N SER A 491 11.43 1.04 -3.41
CA SER A 491 11.33 -0.04 -2.43
C SER A 491 12.31 -1.19 -2.71
N ALA A 492 12.75 -1.33 -3.96
CA ALA A 492 13.72 -2.34 -4.36
C ALA A 492 15.17 -2.00 -3.93
N ALA A 493 15.45 -0.74 -3.56
CA ALA A 493 16.78 -0.34 -3.10
C ALA A 493 17.13 -0.97 -1.73
N ASN A 494 16.13 -1.24 -0.89
CA ASN A 494 16.29 -1.93 0.38
C ASN A 494 15.08 -2.83 0.67
N PRO A 495 14.97 -3.99 -0.01
CA PRO A 495 13.75 -4.79 -0.02
C PRO A 495 13.40 -5.39 1.35
N LEU A 496 14.39 -5.65 2.21
CA LEU A 496 14.14 -6.13 3.58
C LEU A 496 13.40 -5.09 4.43
N ARG A 497 13.76 -3.81 4.29
CA ARG A 497 13.08 -2.72 4.99
C ARG A 497 11.79 -2.34 4.28
N ASP A 498 11.84 -2.19 2.97
CA ASP A 498 10.88 -1.43 2.17
C ASP A 498 10.00 -2.26 1.23
N GLY A 499 10.16 -3.58 1.15
CA GLY A 499 9.45 -4.40 0.17
C GLY A 499 7.93 -4.18 0.17
N LEU A 500 7.36 -4.01 -1.03
CA LEU A 500 5.93 -3.73 -1.23
C LEU A 500 5.05 -4.99 -1.07
N GLY A 501 5.55 -6.16 -1.47
CA GLY A 501 4.74 -7.36 -1.61
C GLY A 501 4.18 -7.49 -3.03
N VAL A 502 2.97 -8.02 -3.17
CA VAL A 502 2.31 -8.29 -4.45
C VAL A 502 1.59 -7.04 -4.95
N LEU A 503 1.83 -6.67 -6.20
CA LEU A 503 1.24 -5.49 -6.85
C LEU A 503 -0.30 -5.58 -6.83
N SER A 504 -0.96 -4.49 -6.43
CA SER A 504 -2.38 -4.27 -6.75
C SER A 504 -2.49 -3.59 -8.11
N LYS A 505 -3.12 -4.27 -9.08
CA LYS A 505 -3.26 -3.75 -10.45
C LYS A 505 -4.19 -2.53 -10.49
N TYR A 506 -3.83 -1.53 -11.32
CA TYR A 506 -4.56 -0.29 -11.59
C TYR A 506 -4.75 0.69 -10.42
N THR A 507 -4.56 0.23 -9.18
CA THR A 507 -4.95 0.98 -7.99
C THR A 507 -3.93 2.05 -7.63
N ALA A 508 -4.34 3.32 -7.63
CA ALA A 508 -3.48 4.42 -7.24
C ALA A 508 -3.10 4.36 -5.75
N PRO A 509 -1.84 4.67 -5.38
CA PRO A 509 -1.48 4.92 -3.99
C PRO A 509 -2.08 6.25 -3.51
N THR A 510 -2.38 6.33 -2.22
CA THR A 510 -2.85 7.57 -1.58
C THR A 510 -1.70 8.26 -0.86
N VAL A 511 -1.40 9.51 -1.25
CA VAL A 511 -0.26 10.30 -0.78
C VAL A 511 -0.79 11.53 -0.08
N VAL A 512 -0.63 11.56 1.25
CA VAL A 512 -1.14 12.65 2.07
C VAL A 512 -0.36 12.75 3.38
N ASN A 513 -0.09 13.99 3.80
CA ASN A 513 0.50 14.36 5.08
C ASN A 513 1.79 13.60 5.41
N GLY A 514 2.72 13.52 4.46
CA GLY A 514 4.00 12.86 4.72
C GLY A 514 4.00 11.33 4.58
N LYS A 515 2.88 10.73 4.20
CA LYS A 515 2.72 9.28 4.07
C LYS A 515 2.22 8.86 2.70
N VAL A 516 2.60 7.66 2.30
CA VAL A 516 2.13 6.99 1.09
C VAL A 516 1.51 5.66 1.47
N TYR A 517 0.21 5.55 1.27
CA TYR A 517 -0.62 4.39 1.58
C TYR A 517 -0.80 3.57 0.31
N VAL A 518 -0.19 2.39 0.27
CA VAL A 518 -0.09 1.58 -0.95
C VAL A 518 -0.92 0.30 -0.81
N PRO A 519 -1.96 0.12 -1.64
CA PRO A 519 -2.74 -1.11 -1.70
C PRO A 519 -1.91 -2.26 -2.27
N THR A 520 -2.13 -3.47 -1.77
CA THR A 520 -1.43 -4.67 -2.23
C THR A 520 -2.38 -5.86 -2.34
N PHE A 521 -1.95 -6.86 -3.11
CA PHE A 521 -2.56 -8.20 -3.13
C PHE A 521 -1.84 -9.13 -2.13
N SER A 522 -1.36 -8.59 -1.01
CA SER A 522 -0.65 -9.33 0.05
C SER A 522 -1.40 -9.35 1.37
N ASN A 523 -2.72 -9.12 1.36
CA ASN A 523 -3.57 -9.06 2.57
C ASN A 523 -3.07 -8.03 3.59
N GLN A 524 -2.48 -6.94 3.09
CA GLN A 524 -2.02 -5.84 3.91
C GLN A 524 -1.96 -4.56 3.09
N LEU A 525 -2.17 -3.43 3.76
CA LEU A 525 -1.77 -2.14 3.24
C LEU A 525 -0.33 -1.84 3.67
N VAL A 526 0.49 -1.30 2.76
CA VAL A 526 1.85 -0.85 3.11
C VAL A 526 1.88 0.66 3.28
N VAL A 527 2.47 1.14 4.37
CA VAL A 527 2.58 2.57 4.66
C VAL A 527 4.04 3.00 4.61
N TYR A 528 4.36 3.90 3.68
CA TYR A 528 5.66 4.54 3.56
C TYR A 528 5.61 5.98 4.07
N GLY A 529 6.77 6.52 4.42
CA GLY A 529 6.90 7.90 4.86
C GLY A 529 8.34 8.26 5.20
N LEU A 530 8.54 9.47 5.70
CA LEU A 530 9.85 9.87 6.20
C LEU A 530 10.22 9.00 7.41
N LEU A 531 11.37 8.35 7.31
CA LEU A 531 12.00 7.66 8.42
C LEU A 531 12.33 8.70 9.49
N SER A 532 12.14 8.33 10.76
CA SER A 532 12.40 9.22 11.87
C SER A 532 13.81 9.83 11.78
N SER A 533 13.87 11.15 11.66
CA SER A 533 15.11 11.93 11.74
C SER A 533 15.65 12.03 13.18
N LYS A 534 14.95 11.43 14.16
CA LYS A 534 15.59 11.13 15.45
C LYS A 534 16.64 10.05 15.20
N ILE A 535 17.86 10.53 15.00
CA ILE A 535 19.10 9.80 15.22
C ILE A 535 18.91 8.96 16.48
N GLY A 536 18.91 7.64 16.32
CA GLY A 536 18.43 6.75 17.38
C GLY A 536 18.15 5.33 16.91
N ILE A 537 18.10 4.43 17.90
CA ILE A 537 17.64 3.06 17.70
C ILE A 537 16.11 3.07 17.59
N SER A 538 15.56 2.55 16.49
CA SER A 538 14.11 2.39 16.30
C SER A 538 13.63 1.04 16.81
N SER A 539 14.41 -0.03 16.61
CA SER A 539 14.07 -1.38 17.06
C SER A 539 15.30 -2.27 17.15
N VAL A 540 15.18 -3.33 17.97
CA VAL A 540 16.13 -4.43 18.06
C VAL A 540 15.36 -5.73 17.88
N VAL A 541 15.73 -6.52 16.88
CA VAL A 541 15.06 -7.79 16.53
C VAL A 541 16.06 -8.94 16.57
N ASN A 542 15.55 -10.16 16.75
CA ASN A 542 16.33 -11.37 16.54
C ASN A 542 16.80 -11.44 15.08
N ALA A 543 18.10 -11.65 14.84
CA ALA A 543 18.65 -11.56 13.49
C ALA A 543 18.20 -12.68 12.55
N ALA A 544 17.71 -13.81 13.09
CA ALA A 544 17.24 -14.93 12.29
C ALA A 544 15.75 -14.84 11.98
N SER A 545 14.92 -14.45 12.97
CA SER A 545 13.46 -14.40 12.81
C SER A 545 12.90 -13.05 12.39
N GLY A 546 13.65 -11.95 12.56
CA GLY A 546 13.17 -10.60 12.32
C GLY A 546 12.11 -10.10 13.33
N LEU A 547 11.81 -10.88 14.38
CA LEU A 547 10.77 -10.55 15.35
C LEU A 547 11.28 -9.65 16.48
N LEU A 548 10.39 -8.76 16.96
CA LEU A 548 10.56 -8.00 18.20
C LEU A 548 10.40 -8.90 19.44
N GLY A 549 10.96 -8.51 20.58
CA GLY A 549 10.84 -9.26 21.83
C GLY A 549 12.01 -9.05 22.79
N PRO A 550 12.09 -9.86 23.86
CA PRO A 550 13.25 -9.85 24.75
C PRO A 550 14.52 -10.29 24.01
N MET A 551 15.70 -10.20 24.60
CA MET A 551 16.94 -10.72 24.02
C MET A 551 17.65 -11.71 24.95
N ALA A 552 18.43 -12.61 24.39
CA ALA A 552 19.17 -13.64 25.11
C ALA A 552 20.70 -13.42 25.06
N PRO A 553 21.45 -13.89 26.08
CA PRO A 553 22.92 -13.93 26.03
C PRO A 553 23.42 -14.66 24.77
N GLY A 554 24.39 -14.08 24.07
CA GLY A 554 24.97 -14.67 22.86
C GLY A 554 24.06 -14.64 21.63
N GLU A 555 22.90 -13.98 21.68
CA GLU A 555 22.00 -13.80 20.54
C GLU A 555 22.59 -12.80 19.53
N MET A 556 22.63 -13.18 18.27
CA MET A 556 22.74 -12.23 17.16
C MET A 556 21.44 -11.43 16.98
N VAL A 557 21.56 -10.10 17.04
CA VAL A 557 20.44 -9.15 16.87
C VAL A 557 20.70 -8.20 15.70
N THR A 558 19.61 -7.78 15.06
CA THR A 558 19.62 -6.67 14.10
C THR A 558 18.98 -5.44 14.75
N ILE A 559 19.73 -4.34 14.74
CA ILE A 559 19.33 -3.04 15.28
C ILE A 559 19.00 -2.14 14.10
N PHE A 560 17.75 -1.69 14.02
CA PHE A 560 17.31 -0.70 13.04
C PHE A 560 17.27 0.69 13.69
N GLY A 561 17.46 1.72 12.88
CA GLY A 561 17.45 3.09 13.35
C GLY A 561 17.90 4.08 12.29
N SER A 562 18.38 5.24 12.72
CA SER A 562 19.04 6.24 11.87
C SER A 562 20.27 6.80 12.57
N GLY A 563 21.31 7.14 11.81
CA GLY A 563 22.58 7.61 12.36
C GLY A 563 23.41 6.52 13.04
N LEU A 564 23.10 5.24 12.82
CA LEU A 564 23.75 4.12 13.51
C LEU A 564 25.16 3.83 12.96
N GLY A 565 25.47 4.27 11.75
CA GLY A 565 26.74 3.94 11.10
C GLY A 565 27.02 4.66 9.78
N PRO A 566 28.03 4.21 9.01
CA PRO A 566 28.43 4.86 7.77
C PRO A 566 27.37 4.71 6.66
N GLY A 567 27.37 5.63 5.69
CA GLY A 567 26.45 5.58 4.56
C GLY A 567 26.65 4.34 3.66
N SER A 568 27.91 3.92 3.48
CA SER A 568 28.26 2.66 2.83
C SER A 568 28.38 1.52 3.85
N PRO A 569 27.92 0.30 3.54
CA PRO A 569 27.96 -0.81 4.49
C PRO A 569 29.41 -1.21 4.82
N ALA A 570 29.68 -1.42 6.11
CA ALA A 570 30.91 -2.01 6.63
C ALA A 570 30.62 -3.44 7.11
N GLY A 571 31.40 -4.41 6.61
CA GLY A 571 31.33 -5.81 7.03
C GLY A 571 32.12 -6.10 8.30
N ALA A 572 32.03 -7.35 8.77
CA ALA A 572 32.74 -7.83 9.95
C ALA A 572 34.26 -7.64 9.80
N GLN A 573 34.92 -7.27 10.89
CA GLN A 573 36.37 -7.09 10.97
C GLN A 573 36.90 -7.85 12.17
N LEU A 574 38.13 -8.36 12.08
CA LEU A 574 38.82 -8.99 13.20
C LEU A 574 39.80 -8.03 13.85
N ASN A 575 39.89 -8.09 15.17
CA ASN A 575 40.92 -7.39 15.93
C ASN A 575 42.27 -8.12 15.84
N SER A 576 43.31 -7.56 16.46
CA SER A 576 44.67 -8.14 16.45
C SER A 576 44.78 -9.55 17.04
N ASN A 577 43.76 -9.97 17.80
CA ASN A 577 43.69 -11.29 18.43
C ASN A 577 42.84 -12.28 17.61
N GLY A 578 42.40 -11.90 16.41
CA GLY A 578 41.57 -12.74 15.55
C GLY A 578 40.10 -12.85 15.97
N ARG A 579 39.64 -12.01 16.91
CA ARG A 579 38.26 -12.00 17.42
C ARG A 579 37.44 -10.91 16.73
N LEU A 580 36.11 -11.05 16.70
CA LEU A 580 35.23 -10.04 16.12
C LEU A 580 35.44 -8.66 16.77
N SER A 581 35.57 -7.63 15.93
CA SER A 581 35.72 -6.26 16.39
C SER A 581 34.43 -5.75 17.01
N THR A 582 34.54 -4.99 18.10
CA THR A 582 33.43 -4.25 18.72
C THR A 582 33.23 -2.87 18.09
N SER A 583 34.01 -2.54 17.05
CA SER A 583 33.80 -1.36 16.23
C SER A 583 34.13 -1.62 14.76
N ILE A 584 33.19 -1.28 13.87
CA ILE A 584 33.34 -1.41 12.41
C ILE A 584 32.81 -0.15 11.75
N GLY A 585 33.55 0.40 10.77
CA GLY A 585 33.12 1.59 10.03
C GLY A 585 32.87 2.83 10.90
N GLY A 586 33.42 2.92 12.11
CA GLY A 586 33.18 3.99 13.08
C GLY A 586 31.93 3.79 13.97
N THR A 587 31.20 2.68 13.79
CA THR A 587 30.06 2.27 14.63
C THR A 587 30.52 1.46 15.82
N GLN A 588 29.86 1.63 16.97
CA GLN A 588 29.95 0.77 18.15
C GLN A 588 28.54 0.60 18.74
N VAL A 589 28.25 -0.59 19.28
CA VAL A 589 27.02 -0.86 20.04
C VAL A 589 27.43 -1.36 21.43
N THR A 590 26.71 -0.92 22.46
CA THR A 590 26.93 -1.36 23.84
C THR A 590 25.64 -1.86 24.49
N PHE A 591 25.77 -2.83 25.39
CA PHE A 591 24.71 -3.36 26.24
C PHE A 591 25.09 -3.13 27.70
N ASP A 592 24.36 -2.26 28.41
CA ASP A 592 24.76 -1.69 29.71
C ASP A 592 26.18 -1.12 29.73
N GLY A 593 26.58 -0.49 28.62
CA GLY A 593 27.93 0.07 28.44
C GLY A 593 29.00 -0.94 28.01
N ASN A 594 28.71 -2.25 27.96
CA ASN A 594 29.64 -3.26 27.46
C ASN A 594 29.63 -3.32 25.93
N PRO A 595 30.75 -3.07 25.23
CA PRO A 595 30.80 -3.12 23.77
C PRO A 595 30.47 -4.51 23.23
N ALA A 596 29.59 -4.56 22.23
CA ALA A 596 29.19 -5.78 21.55
C ALA A 596 30.04 -6.02 20.29
N PRO A 597 30.34 -7.28 19.97
CA PRO A 597 30.94 -7.65 18.69
C PRO A 597 29.99 -7.33 17.53
N LEU A 598 30.52 -6.78 16.43
CA LEU A 598 29.73 -6.33 15.28
C LEU A 598 30.03 -7.18 14.04
N ILE A 599 28.97 -7.51 13.31
CA ILE A 599 29.03 -8.30 12.06
C ILE A 599 28.80 -7.41 10.84
N TYR A 600 27.99 -6.37 10.99
CA TYR A 600 27.59 -5.47 9.91
C TYR A 600 27.19 -4.12 10.48
N ALA A 601 27.58 -3.03 9.81
CA ALA A 601 27.12 -1.68 10.16
C ALA A 601 26.86 -0.81 8.92
N GLN A 602 25.74 -0.11 8.95
CA GLN A 602 25.35 0.95 8.02
C GLN A 602 24.45 1.94 8.78
N ASP A 603 24.27 3.15 8.22
CA ASP A 603 23.45 4.23 8.78
C ASP A 603 22.11 3.78 9.39
N TYR A 604 21.38 2.89 8.71
CA TYR A 604 20.04 2.46 9.14
C TYR A 604 19.97 1.05 9.75
N ARG A 605 21.09 0.31 9.82
CA ARG A 605 21.10 -1.08 10.28
C ARG A 605 22.47 -1.50 10.82
N VAL A 606 22.48 -2.11 12.01
CA VAL A 606 23.67 -2.72 12.62
C VAL A 606 23.35 -4.13 13.08
N MET A 607 24.22 -5.09 12.82
CA MET A 607 24.13 -6.44 13.38
C MET A 607 25.20 -6.62 14.46
N ALA A 608 24.76 -7.03 15.65
CA ALA A 608 25.60 -7.18 16.83
C ALA A 608 25.32 -8.51 17.54
N VAL A 609 26.30 -9.01 18.29
CA VAL A 609 26.14 -10.16 19.17
C VAL A 609 25.91 -9.66 20.60
N VAL A 610 24.81 -10.08 21.22
CA VAL A 610 24.43 -9.69 22.58
C VAL A 610 25.46 -10.24 23.57
N PRO A 611 26.13 -9.40 24.38
CA PRO A 611 27.14 -9.86 25.34
C PRO A 611 26.59 -10.84 26.37
N ASN A 612 27.40 -11.81 26.79
CA ASN A 612 26.97 -12.80 27.79
C ASN A 612 26.65 -12.16 29.16
N SER A 613 27.20 -10.97 29.42
CA SER A 613 26.97 -10.18 30.64
C SER A 613 25.52 -9.73 30.85
N VAL A 614 24.62 -9.93 29.88
CA VAL A 614 23.18 -9.66 30.07
C VAL A 614 22.47 -10.78 30.84
N ALA A 615 23.09 -11.96 30.97
CA ALA A 615 22.46 -13.12 31.61
C ALA A 615 21.95 -12.83 33.02
N GLY A 616 20.75 -13.32 33.33
CA GLY A 616 20.09 -13.15 34.63
C GLY A 616 19.50 -11.74 34.89
N LYS A 617 19.64 -10.79 33.95
CA LYS A 617 18.98 -9.48 34.05
C LYS A 617 17.52 -9.56 33.61
N GLN A 618 16.68 -8.65 34.10
CA GLN A 618 15.31 -8.46 33.59
C GLN A 618 15.27 -7.56 32.35
N HIS A 619 16.16 -6.56 32.32
CA HIS A 619 16.27 -5.58 31.25
C HIS A 619 17.75 -5.23 31.00
N VAL A 620 18.04 -4.75 29.79
CA VAL A 620 19.34 -4.25 29.36
C VAL A 620 19.19 -2.95 28.58
N VAL A 621 20.13 -2.03 28.76
CA VAL A 621 20.18 -0.76 28.05
C VAL A 621 21.07 -0.92 26.81
N VAL A 622 20.47 -0.82 25.63
CA VAL A 622 21.16 -0.85 24.34
C VAL A 622 21.46 0.58 23.91
N GLN A 623 22.72 0.85 23.55
CA GLN A 623 23.13 2.14 23.01
C GLN A 623 24.03 1.95 21.80
N ALA A 624 23.78 2.69 20.73
CA ALA A 624 24.65 2.74 19.56
C ALA A 624 25.41 4.08 19.53
N ARG A 625 26.58 4.06 18.90
CA ARG A 625 27.43 5.23 18.69
C ARG A 625 28.04 5.17 17.29
N PHE A 626 28.05 6.29 16.58
CA PHE A 626 28.76 6.44 15.31
C PHE A 626 29.68 7.67 15.37
N GLY A 627 30.99 7.44 15.25
CA GLY A 627 32.01 8.48 15.44
C GLY A 627 31.93 9.11 16.84
N THR A 628 31.63 10.40 16.92
CA THR A 628 31.45 11.14 18.19
C THR A 628 29.99 11.18 18.67
N HIS A 629 29.03 10.70 17.89
CA HIS A 629 27.60 10.80 18.20
C HIS A 629 27.09 9.53 18.86
N SER A 630 26.53 9.67 20.07
CA SER A 630 25.82 8.60 20.76
C SER A 630 24.31 8.73 20.54
N MET A 631 23.68 7.63 20.20
CA MET A 631 22.24 7.52 20.05
C MET A 631 21.55 7.52 21.42
N PRO A 632 20.29 7.98 21.52
CA PRO A 632 19.46 7.70 22.69
C PRO A 632 19.42 6.19 22.97
N ALA A 633 19.53 5.81 24.24
CA ALA A 633 19.54 4.42 24.64
C ALA A 633 18.12 3.82 24.63
N LEU A 634 18.02 2.54 24.31
CA LEU A 634 16.78 1.76 24.30
C LEU A 634 16.86 0.66 25.36
N THR A 635 15.85 0.58 26.23
CA THR A 635 15.74 -0.51 27.21
C THR A 635 14.98 -1.68 26.61
N VAL A 636 15.56 -2.88 26.64
CA VAL A 636 14.95 -4.12 26.13
C VAL A 636 14.92 -5.17 27.24
N SER A 637 13.86 -5.98 27.29
CA SER A 637 13.78 -7.10 28.25
C SER A 637 14.78 -8.20 27.89
N VAL A 638 15.20 -8.97 28.89
CA VAL A 638 16.13 -10.09 28.72
C VAL A 638 15.44 -11.42 29.06
N THR A 639 15.79 -12.48 28.35
CA THR A 639 15.34 -13.87 28.56
C THR A 639 16.55 -14.80 28.54
N ASP A 640 16.43 -15.99 29.13
CA ASP A 640 17.54 -16.95 29.17
C ASP A 640 17.88 -17.51 27.78
N THR A 641 16.87 -17.71 26.93
CA THR A 641 17.00 -18.21 25.55
C THR A 641 15.98 -17.54 24.64
N ARG A 642 16.32 -17.42 23.37
CA ARG A 642 15.45 -16.90 22.32
C ARG A 642 15.82 -17.50 20.96
N PRO A 643 15.56 -18.80 20.74
CA PRO A 643 15.90 -19.45 19.48
C PRO A 643 15.24 -18.76 18.29
N GLY A 644 15.99 -18.58 17.20
CA GLY A 644 15.48 -18.17 15.90
C GLY A 644 16.20 -18.96 14.80
N LEU A 645 15.46 -19.40 13.78
CA LEU A 645 16.02 -20.11 12.62
C LEU A 645 16.24 -19.15 11.45
N PHE A 646 17.38 -19.26 10.76
CA PHE A 646 17.59 -18.48 9.55
C PHE A 646 16.79 -19.07 8.39
N THR A 647 16.24 -18.21 7.53
CA THR A 647 15.55 -18.59 6.29
C THR A 647 16.38 -18.19 5.07
N LEU A 648 16.24 -18.91 3.95
CA LEU A 648 17.06 -18.69 2.74
C LEU A 648 16.88 -17.27 2.17
N ASP A 649 15.67 -16.73 2.27
CA ASP A 649 15.31 -15.39 1.80
C ASP A 649 15.54 -14.30 2.84
N GLN A 650 16.00 -14.66 4.05
CA GLN A 650 16.23 -13.77 5.19
C GLN A 650 14.96 -13.05 5.70
N SER A 651 13.76 -13.53 5.34
CA SER A 651 12.50 -12.95 5.81
C SER A 651 12.11 -13.38 7.23
N GLY A 652 12.71 -14.47 7.73
CA GLY A 652 12.34 -15.11 8.99
C GLY A 652 11.16 -16.09 8.86
N GLN A 653 10.54 -16.22 7.68
CA GLN A 653 9.46 -17.17 7.40
C GLN A 653 9.76 -17.99 6.13
N GLY A 654 9.00 -19.07 5.91
CA GLY A 654 9.17 -19.93 4.74
C GLY A 654 10.39 -20.86 4.84
N GLN A 655 11.05 -21.13 3.72
CA GLN A 655 12.10 -22.15 3.61
C GLN A 655 13.32 -21.82 4.49
N ALA A 656 13.61 -22.70 5.44
CA ALA A 656 14.76 -22.59 6.33
C ALA A 656 16.08 -22.70 5.57
N ALA A 657 17.11 -21.98 6.03
CA ALA A 657 18.49 -22.13 5.62
C ALA A 657 19.07 -23.41 6.27
N VAL A 658 18.82 -24.54 5.62
CA VAL A 658 19.13 -25.89 6.12
C VAL A 658 19.93 -26.66 5.08
N LEU A 659 20.88 -27.47 5.56
CA LEU A 659 21.58 -28.43 4.71
C LEU A 659 21.04 -29.84 4.97
N ASN A 660 20.89 -30.62 3.90
CA ASN A 660 20.63 -32.05 3.97
C ASN A 660 21.91 -32.82 4.33
N GLN A 661 21.76 -34.10 4.67
CA GLN A 661 22.88 -34.99 5.01
C GLN A 661 23.96 -35.10 3.92
N ASP A 662 23.58 -34.91 2.65
CA ASP A 662 24.50 -34.92 1.50
C ASP A 662 25.19 -33.56 1.25
N GLY A 663 24.92 -32.56 2.10
CA GLY A 663 25.47 -31.20 2.00
C GLY A 663 24.70 -30.28 1.03
N THR A 664 23.64 -30.74 0.37
CA THR A 664 22.80 -29.89 -0.48
C THR A 664 21.93 -28.95 0.36
N ILE A 665 21.59 -27.78 -0.20
CA ILE A 665 20.61 -26.87 0.43
C ILE A 665 19.21 -27.49 0.33
N ASN A 666 18.56 -27.66 1.48
CA ASN A 666 17.21 -28.18 1.56
C ASN A 666 16.23 -27.26 0.79
N SER A 667 15.49 -27.85 -0.14
CA SER A 667 14.56 -27.14 -1.04
C SER A 667 13.55 -28.12 -1.65
N PRO A 668 12.48 -27.65 -2.31
CA PRO A 668 11.59 -28.53 -3.06
C PRO A 668 12.31 -29.38 -4.12
N SER A 669 13.40 -28.88 -4.69
CA SER A 669 14.26 -29.62 -5.63
C SER A 669 15.24 -30.59 -4.95
N ASN A 670 15.64 -30.31 -3.70
CA ASN A 670 16.52 -31.15 -2.90
C ASN A 670 15.87 -31.45 -1.53
N PRO A 671 14.78 -32.24 -1.48
CA PRO A 671 14.12 -32.60 -0.21
C PRO A 671 14.97 -33.58 0.60
N ALA A 672 14.95 -33.44 1.93
CA ALA A 672 15.57 -34.41 2.84
C ALA A 672 14.78 -35.73 2.87
N GLU A 673 15.47 -36.87 2.94
CA GLU A 673 14.81 -38.16 3.11
C GLU A 673 14.37 -38.36 4.56
N ARG A 674 13.22 -38.97 4.78
CA ARG A 674 12.85 -39.45 6.13
C ARG A 674 13.93 -40.37 6.70
N GLY A 675 14.33 -40.14 7.94
CA GLY A 675 15.45 -40.83 8.61
C GLY A 675 16.84 -40.26 8.29
N SER A 676 16.98 -39.32 7.34
CA SER A 676 18.24 -38.61 7.10
C SER A 676 18.45 -37.46 8.10
N ILE A 677 19.66 -36.89 8.11
CA ILE A 677 20.01 -35.76 8.98
C ILE A 677 19.78 -34.44 8.24
N MET A 678 19.19 -33.46 8.93
CA MET A 678 19.20 -32.05 8.52
C MET A 678 20.05 -31.22 9.49
N VAL A 679 20.77 -30.24 8.94
CA VAL A 679 21.62 -29.29 9.67
C VAL A 679 20.97 -27.92 9.64
N PHE A 680 20.49 -27.45 10.78
CA PHE A 680 19.83 -26.17 10.99
C PHE A 680 20.82 -25.13 11.53
N PHE A 681 20.67 -23.88 11.07
CA PHE A 681 21.41 -22.74 11.59
C PHE A 681 20.47 -21.74 12.25
N GLY A 682 20.86 -21.24 13.42
CA GLY A 682 20.06 -20.29 14.19
C GLY A 682 20.89 -19.42 15.13
N THR A 683 20.19 -18.70 16.01
CA THR A 683 20.75 -17.81 17.03
C THR A 683 19.91 -17.82 18.30
N GLY A 684 20.41 -17.22 19.40
CA GLY A 684 19.66 -17.02 20.65
C GLY A 684 19.61 -18.26 21.55
N GLN A 685 20.68 -19.03 21.53
CA GLN A 685 20.89 -20.23 22.33
C GLN A 685 21.04 -20.00 23.84
N GLY A 686 21.32 -18.75 24.26
CA GLY A 686 21.64 -18.44 25.64
C GLY A 686 23.07 -18.82 26.02
N LEU A 687 23.31 -18.96 27.32
CA LEU A 687 24.62 -19.38 27.84
C LEU A 687 24.96 -20.84 27.45
N THR A 688 26.26 -21.13 27.38
CA THR A 688 26.79 -22.42 26.91
C THR A 688 27.79 -23.05 27.89
N THR A 689 28.12 -24.32 27.68
CA THR A 689 29.21 -25.04 28.34
C THR A 689 30.16 -25.71 27.32
N PRO A 690 31.48 -25.42 27.34
CA PRO A 690 32.11 -24.30 28.07
C PRO A 690 31.51 -22.95 27.65
N GLN A 691 31.77 -21.89 28.40
CA GLN A 691 31.26 -20.56 28.08
C GLN A 691 31.79 -20.12 26.71
N TRP A 692 30.90 -19.76 25.79
CA TRP A 692 31.24 -19.24 24.48
C TRP A 692 31.32 -17.73 24.56
N ASP A 693 32.52 -17.18 24.42
CA ASP A 693 32.68 -15.74 24.30
C ASP A 693 32.08 -15.21 22.98
N GLU A 694 31.32 -14.13 23.08
CA GLU A 694 30.50 -13.56 22.00
C GLU A 694 31.27 -13.07 20.76
N ASP A 695 32.59 -12.90 20.84
CA ASP A 695 33.48 -12.46 19.76
C ASP A 695 34.37 -13.59 19.18
N ASP A 696 34.26 -14.81 19.69
CA ASP A 696 35.03 -15.96 19.22
C ASP A 696 34.37 -16.66 18.01
N LEU A 697 35.11 -16.72 16.89
CA LEU A 697 34.69 -17.35 15.64
C LEU A 697 34.81 -18.89 15.64
N SER A 698 35.67 -19.46 16.49
CA SER A 698 36.01 -20.89 16.41
C SER A 698 36.39 -21.46 17.77
N PRO A 699 35.43 -21.53 18.71
CA PRO A 699 35.70 -22.08 20.02
C PRO A 699 36.00 -23.59 19.95
N ASN A 700 37.00 -24.05 20.70
CA ASN A 700 37.36 -25.46 20.81
C ASN A 700 37.60 -25.85 22.28
N PRO A 701 36.83 -26.79 22.87
CA PRO A 701 35.75 -27.58 22.26
C PRO A 701 34.52 -26.72 21.91
N LEU A 702 33.72 -27.16 20.94
CA LEU A 702 32.50 -26.46 20.51
C LEU A 702 31.50 -26.35 21.68
N PRO A 703 31.15 -25.13 22.13
CA PRO A 703 30.21 -24.89 23.21
C PRO A 703 28.82 -25.42 22.91
N LYS A 704 28.18 -26.02 23.93
CA LYS A 704 26.80 -26.51 23.85
C LYS A 704 25.86 -25.64 24.69
N PRO A 705 24.60 -25.40 24.29
CA PRO A 705 23.64 -24.67 25.10
C PRO A 705 23.46 -25.32 26.47
N LEU A 706 23.29 -24.51 27.53
CA LEU A 706 22.97 -25.04 28.87
C LEU A 706 21.56 -25.63 28.95
N ASN A 707 20.64 -25.08 28.15
CA ASN A 707 19.26 -25.54 28.09
C ASN A 707 19.11 -26.62 27.02
N GLU A 708 18.19 -27.56 27.27
CA GLU A 708 17.87 -28.64 26.33
C GLU A 708 17.37 -28.09 24.99
N VAL A 709 17.82 -28.73 23.90
CA VAL A 709 17.41 -28.40 22.53
C VAL A 709 16.51 -29.50 21.99
N VAL A 710 15.31 -29.13 21.56
CA VAL A 710 14.32 -30.03 20.97
C VAL A 710 13.96 -29.53 19.57
N VAL A 711 13.81 -30.44 18.62
CA VAL A 711 13.40 -30.11 17.25
C VAL A 711 12.10 -30.84 16.93
N SER A 712 11.15 -30.13 16.33
CA SER A 712 9.92 -30.71 15.79
C SER A 712 9.84 -30.46 14.29
N ILE A 713 9.62 -31.51 13.50
CA ILE A 713 9.46 -31.45 12.03
C ILE A 713 8.11 -32.04 11.68
N GLY A 714 7.25 -31.25 11.02
CA GLY A 714 5.88 -31.62 10.69
C GLY A 714 5.00 -31.94 11.90
N GLY A 715 5.31 -31.34 13.05
CA GLY A 715 4.64 -31.63 14.33
C GLY A 715 5.09 -32.92 15.01
N LYS A 716 6.18 -33.55 14.54
CA LYS A 716 6.78 -34.77 15.10
C LYS A 716 8.12 -34.45 15.74
N ASP A 717 8.40 -35.04 16.90
CA ASP A 717 9.69 -34.87 17.58
C ASP A 717 10.80 -35.54 16.76
N ALA A 718 11.91 -34.82 16.59
CA ALA A 718 13.08 -35.25 15.84
C ALA A 718 14.26 -35.52 16.78
N ASP A 719 15.00 -36.60 16.53
CA ASP A 719 16.17 -36.94 17.32
C ASP A 719 17.30 -35.93 17.08
N VAL A 720 17.71 -35.21 18.12
CA VAL A 720 18.79 -34.22 18.05
C VAL A 720 20.14 -34.90 18.28
N LEU A 721 20.94 -34.97 17.23
CA LEU A 721 22.28 -35.59 17.25
C LEU A 721 23.36 -34.62 17.74
N TYR A 722 23.17 -33.34 17.48
CA TYR A 722 24.09 -32.29 17.88
C TYR A 722 23.35 -30.96 18.04
N ALA A 723 23.70 -30.19 19.08
CA ALA A 723 23.32 -28.80 19.22
C ALA A 723 24.48 -28.04 19.91
N GLY A 724 25.01 -27.02 19.24
CA GLY A 724 26.18 -26.29 19.71
C GLY A 724 26.66 -25.22 18.74
N ALA A 725 27.78 -24.56 19.06
CA ALA A 725 28.39 -23.57 18.19
C ALA A 725 28.64 -24.13 16.78
N ALA A 726 28.22 -23.37 15.77
CA ALA A 726 28.50 -23.71 14.37
C ALA A 726 30.02 -23.60 14.10
N PRO A 727 30.69 -24.66 13.61
CA PRO A 727 32.13 -24.62 13.38
C PRO A 727 32.54 -23.50 12.42
N GLY A 728 33.41 -22.60 12.89
CA GLY A 728 33.97 -21.50 12.09
C GLY A 728 33.06 -20.29 11.91
N LEU A 729 31.93 -20.23 12.62
CA LEU A 729 30.98 -19.12 12.59
C LEU A 729 30.71 -18.60 14.01
N ALA A 730 30.88 -17.30 14.24
CA ALA A 730 30.53 -16.69 15.53
C ALA A 730 29.02 -16.52 15.70
N ALA A 731 28.54 -16.67 16.94
CA ALA A 731 27.17 -16.38 17.37
C ALA A 731 26.06 -17.13 16.62
N LEU A 732 26.41 -18.20 15.90
CA LEU A 732 25.47 -19.12 15.26
C LEU A 732 25.45 -20.45 16.01
N ILE A 733 24.25 -20.91 16.36
CA ILE A 733 24.04 -22.30 16.76
C ILE A 733 23.77 -23.16 15.53
N GLN A 734 24.42 -24.33 15.49
CA GLN A 734 24.11 -25.42 14.59
C GLN A 734 23.33 -26.50 15.35
N VAL A 735 22.26 -27.02 14.75
CA VAL A 735 21.50 -28.16 15.27
C VAL A 735 21.41 -29.24 14.19
N ASN A 736 21.83 -30.46 14.50
CA ASN A 736 21.69 -31.61 13.62
C ASN A 736 20.55 -32.48 14.14
N ALA A 737 19.49 -32.67 13.36
CA ALA A 737 18.36 -33.50 13.77
C ALA A 737 17.97 -34.51 12.69
N VAL A 738 17.51 -35.69 13.12
CA VAL A 738 17.02 -36.75 12.23
C VAL A 738 15.59 -36.44 11.80
N VAL A 739 15.31 -36.52 10.50
CA VAL A 739 13.95 -36.38 9.98
C VAL A 739 13.09 -37.55 10.47
N PRO A 740 11.97 -37.32 11.20
CA PRO A 740 11.15 -38.41 11.71
C PRO A 740 10.64 -39.32 10.60
N THR A 741 10.69 -40.63 10.81
CA THR A 741 10.31 -41.61 9.77
C THR A 741 8.81 -41.62 9.46
N ASP A 742 8.00 -41.09 10.37
CA ASP A 742 6.54 -40.98 10.28
C ASP A 742 6.03 -39.57 9.92
N VAL A 743 6.93 -38.62 9.62
CA VAL A 743 6.51 -37.27 9.20
C VAL A 743 5.87 -37.32 7.81
N LYS A 744 4.83 -36.51 7.58
CA LYS A 744 4.24 -36.38 6.25
C LYS A 744 5.23 -35.65 5.32
N PRO A 745 5.60 -36.22 4.16
CA PRO A 745 6.46 -35.54 3.20
C PRO A 745 5.74 -34.34 2.56
N GLY A 746 6.52 -33.41 2.03
CA GLY A 746 6.01 -32.21 1.37
C GLY A 746 7.11 -31.20 1.09
N ALA A 747 6.83 -30.28 0.17
CA ALA A 747 7.74 -29.20 -0.19
C ALA A 747 7.87 -28.11 0.90
N ALA A 748 6.92 -28.06 1.84
CA ALA A 748 6.87 -27.06 2.90
C ALA A 748 6.32 -27.69 4.21
N VAL A 749 7.13 -28.51 4.86
CA VAL A 749 6.86 -29.15 6.14
C VAL A 749 7.28 -28.22 7.28
N PRO A 750 6.39 -27.83 8.22
CA PRO A 750 6.74 -26.93 9.32
C PRO A 750 7.89 -27.45 10.18
N VAL A 751 8.78 -26.57 10.64
CA VAL A 751 9.84 -26.92 11.59
C VAL A 751 9.92 -25.91 12.73
N VAL A 752 10.17 -26.40 13.94
CA VAL A 752 10.36 -25.59 15.15
C VAL A 752 11.55 -26.11 15.93
N VAL A 753 12.44 -25.22 16.37
CA VAL A 753 13.50 -25.52 17.34
C VAL A 753 13.16 -24.85 18.66
N ALA A 754 13.12 -25.63 19.73
CA ALA A 754 12.95 -25.15 21.09
C ALA A 754 14.27 -25.25 21.86
N ILE A 755 14.58 -24.24 22.67
CA ILE A 755 15.72 -24.24 23.58
C ILE A 755 15.19 -23.87 24.97
N GLY A 756 15.13 -24.84 25.87
CA GLY A 756 14.42 -24.72 27.14
C GLY A 756 12.93 -24.47 26.91
N LYS A 757 12.39 -23.39 27.49
CA LYS A 757 10.94 -23.06 27.39
C LYS A 757 10.57 -22.24 26.15
N ASN A 758 11.56 -21.73 25.41
CA ASN A 758 11.33 -20.81 24.30
C ASN A 758 11.44 -21.54 22.95
N LYS A 759 10.64 -21.11 21.98
CA LYS A 759 10.54 -21.72 20.64
C LYS A 759 10.98 -20.73 19.57
N SER A 760 11.52 -21.25 18.47
CA SER A 760 11.76 -20.50 17.24
C SER A 760 10.46 -19.98 16.65
N GLN A 761 10.58 -19.02 15.73
CA GLN A 761 9.43 -18.42 15.08
C GLN A 761 8.59 -19.43 14.30
N GLU A 762 7.29 -19.16 14.21
CA GLU A 762 6.34 -19.97 13.45
C GLU A 762 6.53 -19.78 11.92
N ARG A 763 5.91 -20.66 11.12
CA ARG A 763 5.90 -20.61 9.64
C ARG A 763 7.25 -20.80 8.95
N VAL A 764 8.25 -21.32 9.66
CA VAL A 764 9.47 -21.83 9.04
C VAL A 764 9.22 -23.26 8.55
N THR A 765 9.68 -23.57 7.34
CA THR A 765 9.44 -24.86 6.67
C THR A 765 10.71 -25.48 6.12
N VAL A 766 10.69 -26.79 5.95
CA VAL A 766 11.68 -27.61 5.26
C VAL A 766 11.00 -28.49 4.21
N SER A 767 11.76 -29.03 3.29
CA SER A 767 11.29 -29.95 2.26
C SER A 767 11.69 -31.38 2.60
N VAL A 768 10.72 -32.31 2.61
CA VAL A 768 10.90 -33.72 3.03
C VAL A 768 10.27 -34.66 2.00
N LYS A 769 10.96 -35.76 1.66
CA LYS A 769 10.48 -36.84 0.77
C LYS A 769 10.34 -38.18 1.49
#